data_AF-A0A136HB78-F1
#
_entry.id   AF-A0A136HB78-F1
#
_cell.length_a   1.000
_cell.length_b   1.000
_cell.length_c   1.000
_cell.angle_alpha   90.00
_cell.angle_beta   90.00
_cell.angle_gamma   90.00
#
_symmetry.space_group_name_H-M   'P 1'
#
loop_
_entity.id
_entity.type
_entity.pdbx_description
1 polymer ?
#
loop_
_entity_poly.entity_id
_entity_poly.type
_entity_poly.pdbx_seq_one_letter_code
_entity_poly.pdbx_strand_id
1 'polypeptide(L)'
;MITSQPLIGAMRQSTAFMRRISATVLVAFSVLVLQPSLAAAATLLDEPDVIQTSAEEQYTKTLQHIEDKLSRLEAKLTEQLDGTVERNELKQLQQTLAQLDQTVQQGFQQIEQHIDDNALASIIMQRHQAMVENYQAEYQALITALTAIDTATDDDQRQQHAQAALSRLKAKKNKRSQQPFDPNQLPSSSLKADSNNTAKETAEQFTQAGLYNTPAIKLAALGDFTFDKLAGASDPAYLAATDEVILSQQIKDKAAELNHDAVKIYHWIRNNIQWQATWGGIQDADLTLSAKRGNAMDIAGLTIALLRASKIPARYVHGSIDVPAEAFKNWAGGFDTINSAASFASAGGVPITTITSNGQISKIRLEHIWVEAAIDYQPSRGAKNKAADSWVALDPSYKQYTYQQGLDVVAISEINPEQLAQSFIDSGTVNESEGWVTGFDASVLQSAQTQAQQKLETHIQNNMTAPTVGDVIGGRKTIIKEYPSLPSSLPNTIKVAGSRYSALPSSLQQQISWALNKDIFGEPIDPVSYPFAQVNNQKITLSFKPATEADEQALLSLLPEGEITDISQLPSSIPSYLINVTPELKLNGQVIKSGNSMQLGEELSFITSTRFAGRGYLQTPRTYNVIAGSYLVVNAYAGNVSPQLLQQAQTKLENTKSTLETADQAQIGALTRQELLGDMFHAGGLGYYAQLTALSH
;
A
#
# COMPACT_ATOMS: atom_id res chain seq x y z
N MET A 1 20.66 -36.92 19.19
CA MET A 1 19.76 -35.77 19.40
C MET A 1 20.43 -34.57 18.77
N ILE A 2 20.18 -34.35 17.48
CA ILE A 2 20.73 -33.21 16.73
C ILE A 2 19.68 -32.11 16.89
N THR A 3 20.03 -31.04 17.60
CA THR A 3 19.20 -29.84 17.73
C THR A 3 19.13 -29.17 16.35
N SER A 4 17.96 -29.28 15.72
CA SER A 4 17.62 -28.65 14.44
C SER A 4 17.73 -27.12 14.57
N GLN A 5 18.75 -26.53 13.97
CA GLN A 5 18.77 -25.08 13.74
C GLN A 5 17.83 -24.75 12.57
N PRO A 6 17.00 -23.71 12.67
CA PRO A 6 16.10 -23.30 11.58
C PRO A 6 16.92 -22.90 10.35
N LEU A 7 16.34 -23.02 9.13
CA LEU A 7 16.96 -22.66 7.82
C LEU A 7 17.80 -21.37 7.84
N ILE A 8 17.29 -20.42 8.62
CA ILE A 8 17.82 -19.09 8.76
C ILE A 8 19.13 -19.06 9.59
N GLY A 9 19.30 -19.96 10.56
CA GLY A 9 20.51 -20.06 11.40
C GLY A 9 21.75 -20.54 10.64
N ALA A 10 21.58 -21.41 9.64
CA ALA A 10 22.68 -21.93 8.83
C ALA A 10 23.27 -20.86 7.88
N MET A 11 22.43 -20.07 7.22
CA MET A 11 22.88 -18.97 6.35
C MET A 11 23.56 -17.81 7.10
N ARG A 12 23.32 -17.71 8.41
CA ARG A 12 23.74 -16.58 9.26
C ARG A 12 25.12 -16.71 9.86
N GLN A 13 25.74 -17.88 9.78
CA GLN A 13 27.07 -18.15 10.35
C GLN A 13 28.24 -17.65 9.49
N SER A 14 27.98 -17.02 8.32
CA SER A 14 29.02 -16.53 7.42
C SER A 14 29.33 -15.05 7.59
N THR A 15 30.58 -14.77 7.94
CA THR A 15 31.06 -13.41 8.23
C THR A 15 31.22 -12.55 6.96
N ALA A 16 31.52 -13.17 5.81
CA ALA A 16 31.74 -12.49 4.53
C ALA A 16 30.42 -12.23 3.76
N PHE A 17 29.49 -13.19 3.80
CA PHE A 17 28.14 -13.06 3.23
C PHE A 17 27.36 -11.94 3.91
N MET A 18 27.44 -11.86 5.25
CA MET A 18 26.73 -10.84 6.02
C MET A 18 27.32 -9.44 5.83
N ARG A 19 28.64 -9.30 5.58
CA ARG A 19 29.24 -8.01 5.19
C ARG A 19 28.74 -7.51 3.83
N ARG A 20 28.52 -8.40 2.84
CA ARG A 20 27.96 -8.02 1.54
C ARG A 20 26.46 -7.70 1.62
N ILE A 21 25.67 -8.47 2.39
CA ILE A 21 24.27 -8.11 2.69
C ILE A 21 24.20 -6.77 3.40
N SER A 22 25.09 -6.50 4.36
CA SER A 22 25.20 -5.20 5.02
C SER A 22 25.47 -4.08 4.03
N ALA A 23 26.40 -4.28 3.08
CA ALA A 23 26.69 -3.33 2.03
C ALA A 23 25.50 -3.11 1.07
N THR A 24 24.77 -4.15 0.69
CA THR A 24 23.56 -4.04 -0.14
C THR A 24 22.43 -3.34 0.60
N VAL A 25 22.21 -3.64 1.89
CA VAL A 25 21.24 -2.93 2.75
C VAL A 25 21.66 -1.47 2.94
N LEU A 26 22.96 -1.18 3.09
CA LEU A 26 23.53 0.17 3.17
C LEU A 26 23.32 0.98 1.89
N VAL A 27 23.57 0.38 0.73
CA VAL A 27 23.35 1.01 -0.58
C VAL A 27 21.85 1.19 -0.83
N ALA A 28 21.04 0.17 -0.60
CA ALA A 28 19.58 0.26 -0.75
C ALA A 28 18.97 1.31 0.20
N PHE A 29 19.43 1.40 1.44
CA PHE A 29 19.01 2.43 2.39
C PHE A 29 19.37 3.84 1.92
N SER A 30 20.59 4.04 1.41
CA SER A 30 21.04 5.34 0.91
C SER A 30 20.31 5.75 -0.39
N VAL A 31 20.07 4.79 -1.27
CA VAL A 31 19.49 5.00 -2.60
C VAL A 31 17.96 5.17 -2.56
N LEU A 32 17.25 4.39 -1.73
CA LEU A 32 15.78 4.44 -1.61
C LEU A 32 15.30 5.63 -0.76
N VAL A 33 16.09 6.08 0.21
CA VAL A 33 15.72 7.21 1.08
C VAL A 33 16.02 8.55 0.42
N LEU A 34 17.08 8.64 -0.40
CA LEU A 34 17.52 9.94 -0.94
C LEU A 34 16.88 10.28 -2.29
N GLN A 35 16.81 9.38 -3.29
CA GLN A 35 16.17 9.67 -4.60
C GLN A 35 15.72 8.38 -5.33
N PRO A 36 14.45 7.94 -5.19
CA PRO A 36 13.98 6.73 -5.87
C PRO A 36 13.91 6.86 -7.40
N SER A 37 13.82 8.07 -7.95
CA SER A 37 13.80 8.34 -9.40
C SER A 37 15.17 8.19 -10.07
N LEU A 38 16.27 8.55 -9.39
CA LEU A 38 17.62 8.39 -9.95
C LEU A 38 18.09 6.94 -9.94
N ALA A 39 17.63 6.13 -8.98
CA ALA A 39 17.97 4.71 -8.91
C ALA A 39 17.38 3.91 -10.08
N ALA A 40 16.11 4.15 -10.41
CA ALA A 40 15.44 3.51 -11.54
C ALA A 40 16.06 3.88 -12.90
N ALA A 41 16.67 5.08 -12.99
CA ALA A 41 17.38 5.54 -14.19
C ALA A 41 18.85 5.08 -14.24
N ALA A 42 19.54 4.96 -13.10
CA ALA A 42 20.95 4.57 -13.03
C ALA A 42 21.17 3.06 -13.19
N THR A 43 20.22 2.20 -12.77
CA THR A 43 20.32 0.75 -12.97
C THR A 43 20.02 0.29 -14.41
N LEU A 44 19.66 1.20 -15.31
CA LEU A 44 19.50 0.92 -16.74
C LEU A 44 20.80 1.14 -17.55
N LEU A 45 21.91 1.52 -16.89
CA LEU A 45 23.16 1.91 -17.56
C LEU A 45 24.31 0.91 -17.46
N ASP A 46 24.16 -0.18 -16.69
CA ASP A 46 25.09 -1.32 -16.78
C ASP A 46 24.41 -2.44 -17.57
N GLU A 47 25.04 -2.89 -18.66
CA GLU A 47 24.66 -4.14 -19.32
C GLU A 47 24.68 -5.25 -18.25
N PRO A 48 23.58 -6.00 -18.05
CA PRO A 48 23.62 -7.13 -17.13
C PRO A 48 24.68 -8.10 -17.63
N ASP A 49 25.57 -8.53 -16.72
CA ASP A 49 26.42 -9.70 -16.94
C ASP A 49 25.56 -10.79 -17.59
N VAL A 50 26.03 -11.36 -18.71
CA VAL A 50 25.32 -12.40 -19.44
C VAL A 50 25.22 -13.63 -18.52
N ILE A 51 24.15 -13.71 -17.75
CA ILE A 51 23.82 -14.89 -16.95
C ILE A 51 23.63 -16.03 -17.95
N GLN A 52 24.51 -17.03 -17.90
CA GLN A 52 24.31 -18.26 -18.67
C GLN A 52 22.97 -18.86 -18.28
N THR A 53 22.05 -18.92 -19.25
CA THR A 53 20.72 -19.50 -19.06
C THR A 53 20.84 -21.00 -18.79
N SER A 54 20.15 -21.50 -17.77
CA SER A 54 20.15 -22.92 -17.40
C SER A 54 19.51 -23.78 -18.49
N ALA A 55 19.79 -25.09 -18.49
CA ALA A 55 19.18 -26.02 -19.43
C ALA A 55 17.64 -26.03 -19.32
N GLU A 56 17.10 -25.88 -18.10
CA GLU A 56 15.67 -25.80 -17.82
C GLU A 56 15.05 -24.49 -18.35
N GLU A 57 15.77 -23.37 -18.24
CA GLU A 57 15.33 -22.10 -18.79
C GLU A 57 15.33 -22.14 -20.33
N GLN A 58 16.39 -22.71 -20.93
CA GLN A 58 16.45 -22.94 -22.36
C GLN A 58 15.32 -23.87 -22.83
N TYR A 59 15.07 -24.96 -22.10
CA TYR A 59 13.96 -25.89 -22.36
C TYR A 59 12.62 -25.16 -22.35
N THR A 60 12.38 -24.32 -21.36
CA THR A 60 11.16 -23.52 -21.25
C THR A 60 11.01 -22.52 -22.39
N LYS A 61 12.09 -21.81 -22.78
CA LYS A 61 12.09 -20.92 -23.95
C LYS A 61 11.83 -21.68 -25.25
N THR A 62 12.39 -22.87 -25.42
CA THR A 62 12.11 -23.75 -26.56
C THR A 62 10.63 -24.14 -26.60
N LEU A 63 10.01 -24.49 -25.46
CA LEU A 63 8.58 -24.76 -25.39
C LEU A 63 7.72 -23.55 -25.79
N GLN A 64 8.09 -22.34 -25.35
CA GLN A 64 7.41 -21.10 -25.73
C GLN A 64 7.52 -20.84 -27.24
N HIS A 65 8.71 -21.05 -27.82
CA HIS A 65 8.88 -20.95 -29.28
C HIS A 65 8.05 -21.99 -30.03
N ILE A 66 7.96 -23.23 -29.52
CA ILE A 66 7.09 -24.26 -30.11
C ILE A 66 5.64 -23.81 -30.07
N GLU A 67 5.16 -23.27 -28.95
CA GLU A 67 3.79 -22.72 -28.81
C GLU A 67 3.52 -21.63 -29.86
N ASP A 68 4.43 -20.67 -30.02
CA ASP A 68 4.30 -19.58 -30.99
C ASP A 68 4.26 -20.11 -32.44
N LYS A 69 5.13 -21.06 -32.78
CA LYS A 69 5.16 -21.65 -34.13
C LYS A 69 3.93 -22.51 -34.41
N LEU A 70 3.44 -23.26 -33.43
CA LEU A 70 2.18 -24.01 -33.55
C LEU A 70 1.01 -23.05 -33.78
N SER A 71 0.94 -21.94 -33.05
CA SER A 71 -0.12 -20.94 -33.23
C SER A 71 -0.10 -20.31 -34.63
N ARG A 72 1.09 -20.01 -35.17
CA ARG A 72 1.23 -19.48 -36.55
C ARG A 72 0.88 -20.53 -37.59
N LEU A 73 1.31 -21.78 -37.39
CA LEU A 73 0.99 -22.89 -38.29
C LEU A 73 -0.52 -23.14 -38.34
N GLU A 74 -1.20 -23.19 -37.18
CA GLU A 74 -2.65 -23.35 -37.10
C GLU A 74 -3.38 -22.23 -37.86
N ALA A 75 -2.99 -20.97 -37.65
CA ALA A 75 -3.58 -19.82 -38.33
C ALA A 75 -3.41 -19.92 -39.86
N LYS A 76 -2.21 -20.22 -40.33
CA LYS A 76 -1.93 -20.39 -41.77
C LYS A 76 -2.71 -21.52 -42.41
N LEU A 77 -2.77 -22.69 -41.76
CA LEU A 77 -3.53 -23.83 -42.28
C LEU A 77 -5.03 -23.53 -42.33
N THR A 78 -5.55 -22.78 -41.34
CA THR A 78 -6.95 -22.31 -41.35
C THR A 78 -7.24 -21.39 -42.55
N GLU A 79 -6.28 -20.54 -42.91
CA GLU A 79 -6.36 -19.62 -44.05
C GLU A 79 -5.92 -20.25 -45.39
N GLN A 80 -5.61 -21.55 -45.42
CA GLN A 80 -5.09 -22.26 -46.60
C GLN A 80 -3.78 -21.66 -47.16
N LEU A 81 -2.94 -21.13 -46.28
CA LEU A 81 -1.62 -20.58 -46.59
C LEU A 81 -0.49 -21.59 -46.36
N ASP A 82 0.66 -21.39 -47.01
CA ASP A 82 1.84 -22.26 -46.86
C ASP A 82 2.48 -22.14 -45.46
N GLY A 83 2.42 -23.26 -44.72
CA GLY A 83 3.04 -23.43 -43.40
C GLY A 83 4.41 -24.13 -43.41
N THR A 84 5.06 -24.29 -44.56
CA THR A 84 6.32 -25.05 -44.68
C THR A 84 7.46 -24.49 -43.82
N VAL A 85 7.53 -23.17 -43.67
CA VAL A 85 8.55 -22.52 -42.82
C VAL A 85 8.35 -22.93 -41.35
N GLU A 86 7.14 -22.77 -40.83
CA GLU A 86 6.81 -23.10 -39.44
C GLU A 86 7.03 -24.59 -39.15
N ARG A 87 6.73 -25.47 -40.11
CA ARG A 87 7.01 -26.92 -39.98
C ARG A 87 8.50 -27.22 -39.86
N ASN A 88 9.33 -26.60 -40.69
CA ASN A 88 10.78 -26.79 -40.63
C ASN A 88 11.37 -26.27 -39.32
N GLU A 89 10.89 -25.12 -38.84
CA GLU A 89 11.28 -24.55 -37.55
C GLU A 89 10.84 -25.45 -36.38
N LEU A 90 9.61 -25.97 -36.40
CA LEU A 90 9.11 -26.91 -35.40
C LEU A 90 9.98 -28.17 -35.33
N LYS A 91 10.44 -28.68 -36.48
CA LYS A 91 11.35 -29.83 -36.55
C LYS A 91 12.71 -29.54 -35.91
N GLN A 92 13.26 -28.35 -36.14
CA GLN A 92 14.50 -27.90 -35.48
C GLN A 92 14.32 -27.74 -33.97
N LEU A 93 13.20 -27.14 -33.55
CA LEU A 93 12.87 -26.98 -32.14
C LEU A 93 12.65 -28.33 -31.46
N GLN A 94 12.04 -29.31 -32.14
CA GLN A 94 11.88 -30.67 -31.64
C GLN A 94 13.23 -31.35 -31.38
N GLN A 95 14.20 -31.20 -32.31
CA GLN A 95 15.55 -31.72 -32.13
C GLN A 95 16.27 -31.04 -30.95
N THR A 96 16.12 -29.73 -30.82
CA THR A 96 16.67 -28.96 -29.70
C THR A 96 16.08 -29.45 -28.38
N LEU A 97 14.76 -29.66 -28.34
CA LEU A 97 14.06 -30.16 -27.15
C LEU A 97 14.54 -31.56 -26.75
N ALA A 98 14.85 -32.44 -27.70
CA ALA A 98 15.39 -33.77 -27.42
C ALA A 98 16.81 -33.72 -26.84
N GLN A 99 17.64 -32.76 -27.24
CA GLN A 99 18.96 -32.56 -26.64
C GLN A 99 18.84 -32.02 -25.21
N LEU A 100 17.94 -31.07 -24.99
CA LEU A 100 17.70 -30.49 -23.66
C LEU A 100 17.06 -31.50 -22.70
N ASP A 101 16.16 -32.36 -23.17
CA ASP A 101 15.56 -33.45 -22.37
C ASP A 101 16.63 -34.35 -21.75
N GLN A 102 17.68 -34.74 -22.50
CA GLN A 102 18.77 -35.54 -21.94
C GLN A 102 19.44 -34.86 -20.74
N THR A 103 19.60 -33.53 -20.80
CA THR A 103 20.20 -32.75 -19.70
C THR A 103 19.23 -32.65 -18.52
N VAL A 104 17.94 -32.43 -18.79
CA VAL A 104 16.89 -32.36 -17.75
C VAL A 104 16.73 -33.71 -17.02
N GLN A 105 16.76 -34.83 -17.73
CA GLN A 105 16.71 -36.18 -17.13
C GLN A 105 17.93 -36.45 -16.23
N GLN A 106 19.12 -36.01 -16.64
CA GLN A 106 20.31 -36.07 -15.77
C GLN A 106 20.13 -35.21 -14.52
N GLY A 107 19.57 -34.01 -14.65
CA GLY A 107 19.21 -33.16 -13.52
C GLY A 107 18.24 -33.85 -12.55
N PHE A 108 17.22 -34.55 -13.06
CA PHE A 108 16.33 -35.34 -12.22
C PHE A 108 17.06 -36.46 -11.46
N GLN A 109 17.95 -37.20 -12.11
CA GLN A 109 18.75 -38.24 -11.44
C GLN A 109 19.65 -37.66 -10.34
N GLN A 110 20.24 -36.49 -10.56
CA GLN A 110 21.02 -35.80 -9.53
C GLN A 110 20.16 -35.40 -8.33
N ILE A 111 18.93 -34.95 -8.58
CA ILE A 111 17.98 -34.62 -7.50
C ILE A 111 17.54 -35.88 -6.74
N GLU A 112 17.28 -37.00 -7.43
CA GLU A 112 16.96 -38.28 -6.79
C GLU A 112 18.08 -38.72 -5.85
N GLN A 113 19.32 -38.71 -6.35
CA GLN A 113 20.50 -39.04 -5.55
C GLN A 113 20.66 -38.09 -4.36
N HIS A 114 20.44 -36.79 -4.56
CA HIS A 114 20.50 -35.80 -3.47
C HIS A 114 19.46 -36.09 -2.37
N ILE A 115 18.24 -36.48 -2.74
CA ILE A 115 17.18 -36.85 -1.80
C ILE A 115 17.61 -38.05 -0.95
N ASP A 116 18.21 -39.07 -1.59
CA ASP A 116 18.68 -40.28 -0.92
C ASP A 116 19.90 -40.01 -0.02
N ASP A 117 20.91 -39.29 -0.52
CA ASP A 117 22.15 -38.96 0.20
C ASP A 117 21.87 -38.16 1.48
N ASN A 118 20.86 -37.29 1.44
CA ASN A 118 20.43 -36.47 2.58
C ASN A 118 19.34 -37.15 3.44
N ALA A 119 18.95 -38.39 3.10
CA ALA A 119 17.91 -39.15 3.80
C ALA A 119 16.61 -38.34 4.02
N LEU A 120 16.19 -37.58 2.99
CA LEU A 120 15.01 -36.73 3.09
C LEU A 120 13.73 -37.57 3.26
N ALA A 121 12.70 -36.94 3.85
CA ALA A 121 11.44 -37.62 4.13
C ALA A 121 10.80 -38.22 2.86
N SER A 122 10.12 -39.36 3.00
CA SER A 122 9.53 -40.11 1.87
C SER A 122 8.57 -39.28 1.01
N ILE A 123 7.92 -38.26 1.59
CA ILE A 123 7.04 -37.34 0.86
C ILE A 123 7.80 -36.52 -0.19
N ILE A 124 9.07 -36.20 0.03
CA ILE A 124 9.92 -35.47 -0.91
C ILE A 124 10.26 -36.38 -2.10
N MET A 125 10.64 -37.63 -1.83
CA MET A 125 10.86 -38.63 -2.88
C MET A 125 9.59 -38.89 -3.71
N GLN A 126 8.43 -39.00 -3.07
CA GLN A 126 7.14 -39.16 -3.78
C GLN A 126 6.83 -37.99 -4.72
N ARG A 127 7.07 -36.75 -4.28
CA ARG A 127 6.91 -35.56 -5.14
C ARG A 127 7.89 -35.56 -6.31
N HIS A 128 9.12 -36.00 -6.07
CA HIS A 128 10.12 -36.15 -7.11
C HIS A 128 9.69 -37.16 -8.17
N GLN A 129 9.34 -38.37 -7.76
CA GLN A 129 8.88 -39.43 -8.66
C GLN A 129 7.65 -39.00 -9.47
N ALA A 130 6.67 -38.35 -8.81
CA ALA A 130 5.49 -37.82 -9.49
C ALA A 130 5.84 -36.73 -10.53
N MET A 131 6.81 -35.86 -10.23
CA MET A 131 7.26 -34.83 -11.17
C MET A 131 7.97 -35.46 -12.38
N VAL A 132 8.87 -36.43 -12.16
CA VAL A 132 9.59 -37.13 -13.23
C VAL A 132 8.62 -37.88 -14.14
N GLU A 133 7.67 -38.63 -13.56
CA GLU A 133 6.64 -39.35 -14.31
C GLU A 133 5.79 -38.40 -15.15
N ASN A 134 5.30 -37.32 -14.55
CA ASN A 134 4.51 -36.31 -15.25
C ASN A 134 5.33 -35.64 -16.37
N TYR A 135 6.58 -35.26 -16.11
CA TYR A 135 7.46 -34.67 -17.12
C TYR A 135 7.66 -35.61 -18.32
N GLN A 136 8.00 -36.88 -18.07
CA GLN A 136 8.22 -37.87 -19.11
C GLN A 136 6.96 -38.11 -19.95
N ALA A 137 5.80 -38.25 -19.30
CA ALA A 137 4.52 -38.41 -19.99
C ALA A 137 4.19 -37.20 -20.88
N GLU A 138 4.41 -35.98 -20.39
CA GLU A 138 4.17 -34.75 -21.14
C GLU A 138 5.15 -34.55 -22.29
N TYR A 139 6.43 -34.85 -22.08
CA TYR A 139 7.45 -34.82 -23.13
C TYR A 139 7.09 -35.79 -24.27
N GLN A 140 6.80 -37.05 -23.95
CA GLN A 140 6.47 -38.05 -24.97
C GLN A 140 5.21 -37.69 -25.76
N ALA A 141 4.19 -37.18 -25.08
CA ALA A 141 2.98 -36.73 -25.74
C ALA A 141 3.23 -35.54 -26.69
N LEU A 142 4.06 -34.57 -26.29
CA LEU A 142 4.43 -33.44 -27.14
C LEU A 142 5.24 -33.89 -28.36
N ILE A 143 6.27 -34.74 -28.17
CA ILE A 143 7.07 -35.27 -29.27
C ILE A 143 6.21 -36.06 -30.25
N THR A 144 5.30 -36.90 -29.76
CA THR A 144 4.35 -37.63 -30.60
C THR A 144 3.48 -36.69 -31.43
N ALA A 145 2.97 -35.63 -30.81
CA ALA A 145 2.15 -34.63 -31.49
C ALA A 145 2.94 -33.85 -32.56
N LEU A 146 4.17 -33.43 -32.26
CA LEU A 146 5.04 -32.73 -33.21
C LEU A 146 5.43 -33.63 -34.40
N THR A 147 5.72 -34.90 -34.15
CA THR A 147 5.98 -35.87 -35.23
C THR A 147 4.75 -36.09 -36.11
N ALA A 148 3.56 -36.17 -35.53
CA ALA A 148 2.32 -36.31 -36.31
C ALA A 148 2.09 -35.14 -37.27
N ILE A 149 2.47 -33.90 -36.88
CA ILE A 149 2.42 -32.72 -37.74
C ILE A 149 3.38 -32.85 -38.93
N ASP A 150 4.60 -33.34 -38.71
CA ASP A 150 5.62 -33.54 -39.76
C ASP A 150 5.19 -34.63 -40.75
N THR A 151 4.54 -35.70 -40.26
CA THR A 151 4.14 -36.86 -41.08
C THR A 151 2.76 -36.75 -41.73
N ALA A 152 1.95 -35.75 -41.36
CA ALA A 152 0.59 -35.60 -41.87
C ALA A 152 0.55 -35.45 -43.39
N THR A 153 -0.32 -36.23 -44.05
CA THR A 153 -0.40 -36.31 -45.52
C THR A 153 -1.15 -35.14 -46.16
N ASP A 154 -2.01 -34.48 -45.40
CA ASP A 154 -2.83 -33.35 -45.84
C ASP A 154 -2.90 -32.27 -44.76
N ASP A 155 -3.37 -31.09 -45.17
CA ASP A 155 -3.38 -29.89 -44.35
C ASP A 155 -4.45 -29.93 -43.24
N ASP A 156 -5.57 -30.63 -43.47
CA ASP A 156 -6.65 -30.77 -42.49
C ASP A 156 -6.20 -31.62 -41.29
N GLN A 157 -5.58 -32.78 -41.54
CA GLN A 157 -4.96 -33.59 -40.48
C GLN A 157 -3.88 -32.81 -39.74
N ARG A 158 -3.06 -32.07 -40.48
CA ARG A 158 -1.98 -31.28 -39.89
C ARG A 158 -2.51 -30.18 -38.98
N GLN A 159 -3.59 -29.51 -39.37
CA GLN A 159 -4.25 -28.50 -38.57
C GLN A 159 -4.78 -29.11 -37.26
N GLN A 160 -5.44 -30.26 -37.32
CA GLN A 160 -5.94 -30.96 -36.13
C GLN A 160 -4.81 -31.32 -35.16
N HIS A 161 -3.69 -31.83 -35.67
CA HIS A 161 -2.52 -32.15 -34.84
C HIS A 161 -1.88 -30.89 -34.22
N ALA A 162 -1.76 -29.80 -35.00
CA ALA A 162 -1.23 -28.53 -34.51
C ALA A 162 -2.12 -27.93 -33.41
N GLN A 163 -3.44 -27.96 -33.60
CA GLN A 163 -4.41 -27.48 -32.61
C GLN A 163 -4.40 -28.31 -31.33
N ALA A 164 -4.28 -29.64 -31.43
CA ALA A 164 -4.16 -30.52 -30.27
C ALA A 164 -2.86 -30.26 -29.48
N ALA A 165 -1.73 -30.11 -30.19
CA ALA A 165 -0.44 -29.79 -29.58
C ALA A 165 -0.47 -28.42 -28.89
N LEU A 166 -1.03 -27.41 -29.56
CA LEU A 166 -1.16 -26.06 -29.01
C LEU A 166 -2.07 -26.03 -27.79
N SER A 167 -3.22 -26.70 -27.84
CA SER A 167 -4.15 -26.80 -26.71
C SER A 167 -3.49 -27.46 -25.51
N ARG A 168 -2.68 -28.50 -25.75
CA ARG A 168 -1.91 -29.17 -24.70
C ARG A 168 -0.89 -28.24 -24.06
N LEU A 169 -0.10 -27.50 -24.86
CA LEU A 169 0.88 -26.56 -24.33
C LEU A 169 0.22 -25.40 -23.57
N LYS A 170 -0.84 -24.81 -24.11
CA LYS A 170 -1.61 -23.73 -23.45
C LYS A 170 -2.26 -24.17 -22.14
N ALA A 171 -2.60 -25.45 -22.00
CA ALA A 171 -3.09 -26.00 -20.75
C ALA A 171 -2.01 -26.10 -19.65
N LYS A 172 -0.73 -25.95 -20.00
CA LYS A 172 0.40 -25.94 -19.06
C LYS A 172 0.87 -24.50 -18.84
N LYS A 173 1.22 -24.16 -17.60
CA LYS A 173 1.87 -22.88 -17.29
C LYS A 173 3.37 -22.96 -17.61
N ASN A 174 3.74 -22.66 -18.83
CA ASN A 174 5.14 -22.53 -19.30
C ASN A 174 5.67 -21.09 -19.29
N LYS A 175 4.85 -20.12 -18.86
CA LYS A 175 5.21 -18.71 -18.69
C LYS A 175 4.51 -18.13 -17.46
N ARG A 176 5.13 -17.13 -16.85
CA ARG A 176 4.52 -16.37 -15.74
C ARG A 176 3.31 -15.60 -16.25
N SER A 177 2.22 -15.60 -15.48
CA SER A 177 1.07 -14.77 -15.79
C SER A 177 1.46 -13.30 -15.67
N GLN A 178 1.15 -12.50 -16.70
CA GLN A 178 1.29 -11.06 -16.59
C GLN A 178 0.20 -10.52 -15.67
N GLN A 179 0.56 -9.55 -14.83
CA GLN A 179 -0.41 -8.80 -14.06
C GLN A 179 -1.27 -8.01 -15.07
N PRO A 180 -2.59 -8.22 -15.14
CA PRO A 180 -3.43 -7.49 -16.08
C PRO A 180 -3.37 -6.00 -15.74
N PHE A 181 -3.07 -5.18 -16.76
CA PHE A 181 -3.16 -3.73 -16.67
C PHE A 181 -4.57 -3.32 -17.08
N ASP A 182 -5.30 -2.69 -16.16
CA ASP A 182 -6.59 -2.07 -16.46
C ASP A 182 -6.44 -0.54 -16.41
N PRO A 183 -6.44 0.14 -17.58
CA PRO A 183 -6.31 1.59 -17.64
C PRO A 183 -7.49 2.33 -16.98
N ASN A 184 -8.64 1.67 -16.76
CA ASN A 184 -9.77 2.25 -16.06
C ASN A 184 -9.66 2.12 -14.54
N GLN A 185 -8.73 1.30 -14.05
CA GLN A 185 -8.48 1.08 -12.63
C GLN A 185 -7.02 1.43 -12.31
N LEU A 186 -6.63 2.68 -12.54
CA LEU A 186 -5.31 3.16 -12.11
C LEU A 186 -5.23 3.22 -10.57
N PRO A 187 -4.09 2.84 -9.97
CA PRO A 187 -3.88 2.95 -8.52
C PRO A 187 -4.04 4.39 -7.97
N SER A 188 -3.84 5.39 -8.81
CA SER A 188 -3.92 6.82 -8.50
C SER A 188 -5.16 7.51 -9.10
N SER A 189 -6.19 6.75 -9.50
CA SER A 189 -7.41 7.34 -10.06
C SER A 189 -8.04 8.34 -9.08
N SER A 190 -8.38 9.54 -9.55
CA SER A 190 -9.07 10.51 -8.72
C SER A 190 -10.48 10.05 -8.38
N LEU A 191 -10.86 10.18 -7.11
CA LEU A 191 -12.24 9.97 -6.70
C LEU A 191 -13.11 11.05 -7.34
N LYS A 192 -14.29 10.66 -7.82
CA LYS A 192 -15.26 11.58 -8.41
C LYS A 192 -16.24 12.06 -7.35
N ALA A 193 -16.66 13.32 -7.51
CA ALA A 193 -17.76 13.89 -6.75
C ALA A 193 -19.04 13.06 -6.92
N ASP A 194 -19.81 12.93 -5.85
CA ASP A 194 -21.09 12.23 -5.83
C ASP A 194 -22.18 13.22 -5.42
N SER A 195 -23.03 13.57 -6.39
CA SER A 195 -24.13 14.52 -6.19
C SER A 195 -25.24 13.97 -5.28
N ASN A 196 -25.30 12.64 -5.07
CA ASN A 196 -26.30 12.01 -4.22
C ASN A 196 -25.85 11.93 -2.75
N ASN A 197 -24.55 12.11 -2.49
CA ASN A 197 -23.99 12.14 -1.14
C ASN A 197 -24.22 13.52 -0.51
N THR A 198 -25.45 13.73 -0.04
CA THR A 198 -25.92 15.01 0.51
C THR A 198 -25.96 14.98 2.04
N ALA A 199 -25.84 16.16 2.65
CA ALA A 199 -25.83 16.28 4.10
C ALA A 199 -27.22 16.06 4.71
N LYS A 200 -27.32 15.21 5.74
CA LYS A 200 -28.54 15.04 6.55
C LYS A 200 -28.91 16.34 7.27
N GLU A 201 -30.19 16.66 7.34
CA GLU A 201 -30.72 17.91 7.89
C GLU A 201 -31.52 17.73 9.19
N THR A 202 -31.96 16.51 9.51
CA THR A 202 -32.74 16.21 10.72
C THR A 202 -32.16 14.99 11.47
N ALA A 203 -32.42 14.89 12.78
CA ALA A 203 -31.90 13.79 13.60
C ALA A 203 -32.49 12.42 13.20
N GLU A 204 -33.71 12.41 12.67
CA GLU A 204 -34.37 11.20 12.16
C GLU A 204 -33.61 10.61 10.97
N GLN A 205 -33.04 11.45 10.10
CA GLN A 205 -32.26 10.97 8.95
C GLN A 205 -30.96 10.28 9.38
N PHE A 206 -30.34 10.70 10.49
CA PHE A 206 -29.18 9.97 11.06
C PHE A 206 -29.62 8.60 11.57
N THR A 207 -30.72 8.57 12.32
CA THR A 207 -31.29 7.34 12.88
C THR A 207 -31.69 6.35 11.77
N GLN A 208 -32.30 6.83 10.68
CA GLN A 208 -32.65 6.03 9.49
C GLN A 208 -31.42 5.51 8.74
N ALA A 209 -30.30 6.23 8.80
CA ALA A 209 -29.02 5.79 8.26
C ALA A 209 -28.27 4.80 9.18
N GLY A 210 -28.90 4.33 10.27
CA GLY A 210 -28.29 3.41 11.23
C GLY A 210 -27.27 4.07 12.16
N LEU A 211 -27.29 5.40 12.27
CA LEU A 211 -26.41 6.18 13.13
C LEU A 211 -27.15 6.52 14.43
N TYR A 212 -26.68 5.95 15.54
CA TYR A 212 -27.33 6.06 16.85
C TYR A 212 -26.36 6.55 17.92
N ASN A 213 -26.90 7.15 18.98
CA ASN A 213 -26.08 7.54 20.14
C ASN A 213 -25.45 6.31 20.80
N THR A 214 -24.13 6.33 21.01
CA THR A 214 -23.37 5.29 21.70
C THR A 214 -22.48 5.88 22.81
N PRO A 215 -22.59 5.42 24.06
CA PRO A 215 -23.59 4.50 24.58
C PRO A 215 -25.01 5.09 24.51
N ALA A 216 -26.02 4.21 24.53
CA ALA A 216 -27.41 4.64 24.55
C ALA A 216 -27.69 5.52 25.78
N ILE A 217 -28.43 6.62 25.59
CA ILE A 217 -28.77 7.53 26.67
C ILE A 217 -29.71 6.81 27.65
N LYS A 218 -29.20 6.42 28.82
CA LYS A 218 -30.02 5.87 29.90
C LYS A 218 -30.69 7.01 30.66
N LEU A 219 -31.87 7.43 30.22
CA LEU A 219 -32.68 8.45 30.93
C LEU A 219 -33.29 7.94 32.26
N ALA A 220 -33.22 6.64 32.55
CA ALA A 220 -33.74 6.02 33.76
C ALA A 220 -32.61 5.54 34.70
N ALA A 221 -31.87 6.48 35.28
CA ALA A 221 -31.03 6.26 36.47
C ALA A 221 -30.58 7.60 37.07
N LEU A 222 -31.52 8.52 37.31
CA LEU A 222 -31.23 9.73 38.07
C LEU A 222 -32.39 9.93 39.06
N GLY A 223 -32.08 9.82 40.36
CA GLY A 223 -32.87 10.47 41.39
C GLY A 223 -32.75 11.99 41.27
N ASP A 224 -33.15 12.72 42.31
CA ASP A 224 -33.15 14.19 42.33
C ASP A 224 -31.83 14.77 41.79
N PHE A 225 -31.95 15.69 40.84
CA PHE A 225 -30.85 16.39 40.17
C PHE A 225 -29.91 17.03 41.20
N THR A 226 -28.68 16.53 41.30
CA THR A 226 -27.60 17.18 42.05
C THR A 226 -26.56 17.77 41.10
N PHE A 227 -26.09 18.99 41.41
CA PHE A 227 -25.15 19.78 40.61
C PHE A 227 -23.73 19.18 40.50
N ASP A 228 -23.45 18.05 41.16
CA ASP A 228 -22.10 17.51 41.36
C ASP A 228 -21.73 16.32 40.45
N LYS A 229 -22.61 15.92 39.52
CA LYS A 229 -22.32 14.89 38.50
C LYS A 229 -22.96 15.24 37.17
N LEU A 230 -22.22 15.88 36.25
CA LEU A 230 -22.67 16.12 34.87
C LEU A 230 -23.20 14.81 34.26
N ALA A 231 -24.47 14.82 33.86
CA ALA A 231 -25.17 13.61 33.42
C ALA A 231 -24.42 12.89 32.28
N GLY A 232 -24.17 11.59 32.49
CA GLY A 232 -23.48 10.72 31.53
C GLY A 232 -21.96 10.93 31.41
N ALA A 233 -21.39 11.96 32.03
CA ALA A 233 -19.94 12.21 31.95
C ALA A 233 -19.10 11.14 32.66
N SER A 234 -19.68 10.45 33.65
CA SER A 234 -19.04 9.34 34.36
C SER A 234 -19.05 8.02 33.60
N ASP A 235 -19.61 7.96 32.39
CA ASP A 235 -19.61 6.73 31.59
C ASP A 235 -18.16 6.38 31.17
N PRO A 236 -17.65 5.19 31.53
CA PRO A 236 -16.26 4.81 31.22
C PRO A 236 -15.97 4.77 29.72
N ALA A 237 -16.98 4.61 28.85
CA ALA A 237 -16.80 4.65 27.40
C ALA A 237 -16.27 6.00 26.91
N TYR A 238 -16.54 7.09 27.64
CA TYR A 238 -16.03 8.44 27.31
C TYR A 238 -14.59 8.68 27.79
N LEU A 239 -13.95 7.69 28.43
CA LEU A 239 -12.54 7.68 28.82
C LEU A 239 -11.74 6.53 28.18
N ALA A 240 -12.42 5.57 27.56
CA ALA A 240 -11.81 4.37 26.98
C ALA A 240 -11.05 4.67 25.67
N ALA A 241 -10.13 3.78 25.31
CA ALA A 241 -9.53 3.76 23.98
C ALA A 241 -10.48 3.10 22.96
N THR A 242 -10.33 3.45 21.69
CA THR A 242 -11.04 2.89 20.53
C THR A 242 -10.06 2.78 19.36
N ASP A 243 -10.53 2.34 18.18
CA ASP A 243 -9.67 2.19 16.99
C ASP A 243 -8.97 3.49 16.59
N GLU A 244 -9.71 4.61 16.50
CA GLU A 244 -9.12 5.92 16.18
C GLU A 244 -8.62 6.68 17.41
N VAL A 245 -9.21 6.42 18.59
CA VAL A 245 -8.88 7.07 19.86
C VAL A 245 -7.97 6.16 20.68
N ILE A 246 -6.70 6.09 20.31
CA ILE A 246 -5.71 5.32 21.08
C ILE A 246 -5.11 6.16 22.21
N LEU A 247 -4.78 5.51 23.33
CA LEU A 247 -4.14 6.14 24.49
C LEU A 247 -2.69 5.67 24.63
N SER A 248 -1.94 5.82 23.53
CA SER A 248 -0.52 5.47 23.44
C SER A 248 0.33 6.27 24.41
N GLN A 249 1.60 5.90 24.57
CA GLN A 249 2.53 6.71 25.36
C GLN A 249 2.71 8.11 24.75
N GLN A 250 2.74 8.20 23.42
CA GLN A 250 2.88 9.48 22.72
C GLN A 250 1.71 10.43 22.99
N ILE A 251 0.47 9.93 22.99
CA ILE A 251 -0.70 10.74 23.34
C ILE A 251 -0.61 11.21 24.80
N LYS A 252 -0.19 10.34 25.71
CA LYS A 252 -0.01 10.71 27.14
C LYS A 252 1.06 11.77 27.31
N ASP A 253 2.20 11.64 26.62
CA ASP A 253 3.30 12.59 26.66
C ASP A 253 2.86 13.94 26.09
N LYS A 254 2.13 13.94 24.98
CA LYS A 254 1.58 15.17 24.40
C LYS A 254 0.54 15.82 25.31
N ALA A 255 -0.32 15.04 25.96
CA ALA A 255 -1.26 15.55 26.95
C ALA A 255 -0.54 16.18 28.16
N ALA A 256 0.54 15.53 28.64
CA ALA A 256 1.38 16.05 29.72
C ALA A 256 2.14 17.34 29.33
N GLU A 257 2.69 17.42 28.12
CA GLU A 257 3.30 18.63 27.56
C GLU A 257 2.31 19.81 27.58
N LEU A 258 1.04 19.53 27.28
CA LEU A 258 -0.04 20.50 27.30
C LEU A 258 -0.65 20.68 28.70
N ASN A 259 0.01 20.17 29.75
CA ASN A 259 -0.37 20.25 31.16
C ASN A 259 -1.75 19.67 31.48
N HIS A 260 -2.23 18.71 30.69
CA HIS A 260 -3.58 18.15 30.80
C HIS A 260 -4.69 19.20 30.74
N ASP A 261 -4.41 20.35 30.14
CA ASP A 261 -5.29 21.52 30.12
C ASP A 261 -6.14 21.54 28.84
N ALA A 262 -7.46 21.55 28.98
CA ALA A 262 -8.40 21.49 27.85
C ALA A 262 -8.27 22.70 26.90
N VAL A 263 -7.96 23.89 27.44
CA VAL A 263 -7.78 25.11 26.64
C VAL A 263 -6.53 24.98 25.78
N LYS A 264 -5.40 24.58 26.38
CA LYS A 264 -4.13 24.36 25.67
C LYS A 264 -4.26 23.25 24.63
N ILE A 265 -4.94 22.15 24.96
CA ILE A 265 -5.21 21.04 24.03
C ILE A 265 -5.99 21.54 22.81
N TYR A 266 -7.10 22.23 23.02
CA TYR A 266 -7.93 22.73 21.91
C TYR A 266 -7.15 23.68 20.98
N HIS A 267 -6.50 24.71 21.53
CA HIS A 267 -5.80 25.70 20.70
C HIS A 267 -4.55 25.10 20.04
N TRP A 268 -3.82 24.22 20.72
CA TRP A 268 -2.68 23.54 20.12
C TRP A 268 -3.09 22.71 18.90
N ILE A 269 -4.12 21.87 19.01
CA ILE A 269 -4.60 21.06 17.88
C ILE A 269 -5.07 21.97 16.74
N ARG A 270 -5.89 22.98 17.06
CA ARG A 270 -6.41 23.93 16.08
C ARG A 270 -5.28 24.59 15.29
N ASN A 271 -4.21 24.99 15.96
CA ASN A 271 -3.14 25.77 15.38
C ASN A 271 -2.08 24.91 14.67
N ASN A 272 -1.89 23.64 15.08
CA ASN A 272 -0.80 22.80 14.61
C ASN A 272 -1.21 21.66 13.68
N ILE A 273 -2.49 21.28 13.63
CA ILE A 273 -2.95 20.15 12.81
C ILE A 273 -3.71 20.67 11.58
N GLN A 274 -3.26 20.34 10.37
CA GLN A 274 -3.92 20.76 9.13
C GLN A 274 -5.15 19.91 8.80
N TRP A 275 -6.19 20.53 8.24
CA TRP A 275 -7.40 19.81 7.83
C TRP A 275 -7.36 19.34 6.37
N GLN A 276 -7.88 18.15 6.11
CA GLN A 276 -8.11 17.58 4.79
C GLN A 276 -9.60 17.35 4.53
N ALA A 277 -10.06 17.66 3.31
CA ALA A 277 -11.45 17.54 2.89
C ALA A 277 -11.81 16.10 2.48
N THR A 278 -11.52 15.12 3.33
CA THR A 278 -11.90 13.71 3.12
C THR A 278 -12.90 13.23 4.16
N TRP A 279 -13.58 12.12 3.88
CA TRP A 279 -14.59 11.53 4.75
C TRP A 279 -14.25 10.10 5.21
N GLY A 280 -14.62 9.81 6.46
CA GLY A 280 -14.37 8.55 7.14
C GLY A 280 -13.16 8.59 8.07
N GLY A 281 -13.18 7.78 9.13
CA GLY A 281 -12.00 7.54 9.97
C GLY A 281 -10.96 6.75 9.20
N ILE A 282 -9.78 7.34 9.00
CA ILE A 282 -8.68 6.77 8.20
C ILE A 282 -7.40 6.67 9.02
N GLN A 283 -7.25 7.53 10.02
CA GLN A 283 -6.06 7.61 10.86
C GLN A 283 -6.44 7.40 12.33
N ASP A 284 -5.53 6.79 13.08
CA ASP A 284 -5.59 6.84 14.52
C ASP A 284 -5.02 8.18 15.05
N ALA A 285 -5.13 8.37 16.37
CA ALA A 285 -4.65 9.55 17.05
C ALA A 285 -3.12 9.74 16.93
N ASP A 286 -2.32 8.66 16.91
CA ASP A 286 -0.85 8.76 16.80
C ASP A 286 -0.45 9.24 15.41
N LEU A 287 -1.01 8.66 14.35
CA LEU A 287 -0.76 9.08 12.97
C LEU A 287 -1.19 10.53 12.76
N THR A 288 -2.36 10.93 13.27
CA THR A 288 -2.85 12.32 13.16
C THR A 288 -1.94 13.30 13.90
N LEU A 289 -1.46 12.93 15.08
CA LEU A 289 -0.52 13.73 15.86
C LEU A 289 0.83 13.87 15.15
N SER A 290 1.35 12.77 14.61
CA SER A 290 2.65 12.68 13.98
C SER A 290 2.69 13.40 12.63
N ALA A 291 1.71 13.13 11.76
CA ALA A 291 1.58 13.75 10.45
C ALA A 291 1.14 15.22 10.52
N LYS A 292 0.62 15.67 11.67
CA LYS A 292 0.05 17.01 11.88
C LYS A 292 -1.02 17.37 10.85
N ARG A 293 -1.79 16.37 10.42
CA ARG A 293 -2.80 16.50 9.38
C ARG A 293 -3.83 15.38 9.48
N GLY A 294 -5.08 15.68 9.15
CA GLY A 294 -6.17 14.70 9.09
C GLY A 294 -7.49 15.35 8.71
N ASN A 295 -8.54 14.55 8.53
CA ASN A 295 -9.88 15.08 8.29
C ASN A 295 -10.60 15.41 9.61
N ALA A 296 -11.90 15.76 9.53
CA ALA A 296 -12.68 16.13 10.71
C ALA A 296 -12.76 15.00 11.75
N MET A 297 -12.87 13.74 11.31
CA MET A 297 -12.95 12.57 12.19
C MET A 297 -11.61 12.25 12.83
N ASP A 298 -10.53 12.29 12.05
CA ASP A 298 -9.16 12.05 12.54
C ASP A 298 -8.77 13.12 13.58
N ILE A 299 -9.03 14.40 13.28
CA ILE A 299 -8.75 15.53 14.19
C ILE A 299 -9.61 15.45 15.46
N ALA A 300 -10.90 15.09 15.34
CA ALA A 300 -11.75 14.85 16.49
C ALA A 300 -11.24 13.66 17.34
N GLY A 301 -10.75 12.60 16.70
CA GLY A 301 -10.15 11.44 17.37
C GLY A 301 -8.91 11.81 18.18
N LEU A 302 -7.96 12.55 17.59
CA LEU A 302 -6.81 13.09 18.31
C LEU A 302 -7.22 13.98 19.49
N THR A 303 -8.22 14.85 19.28
CA THR A 303 -8.72 15.75 20.33
C THR A 303 -9.30 14.96 21.50
N ILE A 304 -10.13 13.96 21.21
CA ILE A 304 -10.71 13.06 22.22
C ILE A 304 -9.60 12.27 22.92
N ALA A 305 -8.60 11.77 22.19
CA ALA A 305 -7.49 11.00 22.76
C ALA A 305 -6.69 11.82 23.79
N LEU A 306 -6.33 13.07 23.47
CA LEU A 306 -5.61 13.97 24.38
C LEU A 306 -6.46 14.35 25.60
N LEU A 307 -7.76 14.58 25.42
CA LEU A 307 -8.69 14.85 26.52
C LEU A 307 -8.87 13.62 27.44
N ARG A 308 -9.08 12.43 26.87
CA ARG A 308 -9.22 11.18 27.63
C ARG A 308 -7.94 10.79 28.37
N ALA A 309 -6.77 11.00 27.75
CA ALA A 309 -5.47 10.86 28.42
C ALA A 309 -5.33 11.83 29.61
N SER A 310 -5.96 13.00 29.52
CA SER A 310 -6.07 14.00 30.60
C SER A 310 -7.22 13.75 31.57
N LYS A 311 -7.87 12.58 31.50
CA LYS A 311 -9.01 12.16 32.34
C LYS A 311 -10.25 13.05 32.18
N ILE A 312 -10.39 13.69 31.02
CA ILE A 312 -11.56 14.48 30.64
C ILE A 312 -12.47 13.62 29.76
N PRO A 313 -13.70 13.29 30.21
CA PRO A 313 -14.66 12.56 29.39
C PRO A 313 -14.97 13.33 28.10
N ALA A 314 -14.79 12.66 26.95
CA ALA A 314 -14.98 13.27 25.65
C ALA A 314 -15.61 12.29 24.66
N ARG A 315 -16.39 12.82 23.71
CA ARG A 315 -17.14 12.03 22.72
C ARG A 315 -17.24 12.76 21.38
N TYR A 316 -17.45 12.00 20.31
CA TYR A 316 -17.77 12.53 19.00
C TYR A 316 -19.20 13.05 18.98
N VAL A 317 -19.42 14.09 18.18
CA VAL A 317 -20.74 14.52 17.73
C VAL A 317 -20.72 14.58 16.21
N HIS A 318 -21.68 13.90 15.59
CA HIS A 318 -21.91 13.91 14.16
C HIS A 318 -23.20 14.64 13.86
N GLY A 319 -23.11 15.60 12.96
CA GLY A 319 -24.23 16.44 12.57
C GLY A 319 -23.93 17.15 11.26
N SER A 320 -24.69 18.21 10.98
CA SER A 320 -24.47 19.05 9.81
C SER A 320 -24.29 20.49 10.20
N ILE A 321 -23.41 21.18 9.50
CA ILE A 321 -23.08 22.59 9.71
C ILE A 321 -23.27 23.38 8.42
N ASP A 322 -23.57 24.67 8.59
CA ASP A 322 -23.65 25.65 7.51
C ASP A 322 -22.38 26.52 7.54
N VAL A 323 -21.60 26.52 6.46
CA VAL A 323 -20.36 27.29 6.31
C VAL A 323 -20.53 28.34 5.19
N PRO A 324 -20.30 29.63 5.45
CA PRO A 324 -20.36 30.67 4.41
C PRO A 324 -19.45 30.35 3.21
N ALA A 325 -19.89 30.67 2.00
CA ALA A 325 -19.18 30.28 0.76
C ALA A 325 -17.70 30.70 0.76
N GLU A 326 -17.39 31.96 1.10
CA GLU A 326 -16.00 32.45 1.14
C GLU A 326 -15.15 31.73 2.19
N ALA A 327 -15.71 31.47 3.37
CA ALA A 327 -15.03 30.74 4.43
C ALA A 327 -14.75 29.29 4.02
N PHE A 328 -15.68 28.66 3.27
CA PHE A 328 -15.50 27.31 2.76
C PHE A 328 -14.44 27.24 1.66
N LYS A 329 -14.44 28.18 0.70
CA LYS A 329 -13.37 28.26 -0.32
C LYS A 329 -11.98 28.31 0.34
N ASN A 330 -11.83 29.18 1.34
CA ASN A 330 -10.58 29.29 2.09
C ASN A 330 -10.24 28.00 2.85
N TRP A 331 -11.21 27.38 3.52
CA TRP A 331 -10.98 26.17 4.31
C TRP A 331 -10.64 24.95 3.45
N ALA A 332 -11.32 24.78 2.31
CA ALA A 332 -11.18 23.67 1.37
C ALA A 332 -9.84 23.61 0.64
N GLY A 333 -9.16 24.74 0.45
CA GLY A 333 -7.92 24.78 -0.32
C GLY A 333 -7.60 26.11 -0.99
N GLY A 334 -8.36 27.17 -0.72
CA GLY A 334 -8.13 28.48 -1.34
C GLY A 334 -8.66 28.57 -2.78
N PHE A 335 -9.71 27.81 -3.09
CA PHE A 335 -10.29 27.75 -4.44
C PHE A 335 -10.87 29.10 -4.89
N ASP A 336 -10.71 29.41 -6.18
CA ASP A 336 -11.29 30.62 -6.78
C ASP A 336 -12.82 30.58 -6.81
N THR A 337 -13.39 29.40 -7.09
CA THR A 337 -14.84 29.19 -7.19
C THR A 337 -15.36 28.25 -6.11
N ILE A 338 -16.58 28.54 -5.63
CA ILE A 338 -17.26 27.72 -4.63
C ILE A 338 -17.64 26.33 -5.18
N ASN A 339 -17.93 26.23 -6.49
CA ASN A 339 -18.23 24.95 -7.13
C ASN A 339 -17.01 24.02 -7.14
N SER A 340 -15.81 24.53 -7.45
CA SER A 340 -14.59 23.74 -7.40
C SER A 340 -14.29 23.25 -5.98
N ALA A 341 -14.47 24.11 -4.97
CA ALA A 341 -14.32 23.73 -3.56
C ALA A 341 -15.32 22.63 -3.14
N ALA A 342 -16.59 22.78 -3.53
CA ALA A 342 -17.63 21.80 -3.20
C ALA A 342 -17.40 20.46 -3.90
N SER A 343 -17.04 20.48 -5.20
CA SER A 343 -16.69 19.28 -5.97
C SER A 343 -15.47 18.58 -5.39
N PHE A 344 -14.45 19.31 -4.94
CA PHE A 344 -13.27 18.74 -4.30
C PHE A 344 -13.62 18.01 -2.99
N ALA A 345 -14.41 18.65 -2.11
CA ALA A 345 -14.85 18.02 -0.86
C ALA A 345 -15.77 16.82 -1.11
N SER A 346 -16.70 16.92 -2.08
CA SER A 346 -17.57 15.81 -2.49
C SER A 346 -16.77 14.63 -3.06
N ALA A 347 -15.74 14.90 -3.87
CA ALA A 347 -14.82 13.89 -4.36
C ALA A 347 -14.08 13.16 -3.22
N GLY A 348 -13.69 13.90 -2.17
CA GLY A 348 -13.17 13.35 -0.92
C GLY A 348 -14.20 12.56 -0.08
N GLY A 349 -15.46 12.48 -0.52
CA GLY A 349 -16.54 11.72 0.11
C GLY A 349 -17.33 12.50 1.16
N VAL A 350 -17.07 13.80 1.35
CA VAL A 350 -17.80 14.62 2.33
C VAL A 350 -19.24 14.82 1.87
N PRO A 351 -20.25 14.44 2.69
CA PRO A 351 -21.65 14.70 2.34
C PRO A 351 -21.93 16.20 2.34
N ILE A 352 -22.32 16.75 1.19
CA ILE A 352 -22.33 18.20 0.95
C ILE A 352 -23.50 18.64 0.08
N THR A 353 -24.07 19.81 0.38
CA THR A 353 -25.14 20.46 -0.37
C THR A 353 -24.86 21.96 -0.51
N THR A 354 -25.02 22.51 -1.72
CA THR A 354 -24.90 23.94 -1.96
C THR A 354 -26.22 24.65 -1.63
N ILE A 355 -26.17 25.77 -0.91
CA ILE A 355 -27.37 26.54 -0.54
C ILE A 355 -27.37 27.89 -1.29
N THR A 356 -28.32 28.03 -2.21
CA THR A 356 -28.46 29.22 -3.05
C THR A 356 -29.38 30.27 -2.42
N SER A 357 -28.96 31.53 -2.45
CA SER A 357 -29.77 32.70 -2.09
C SER A 357 -29.53 33.79 -3.13
N ASN A 358 -30.59 34.44 -3.62
CA ASN A 358 -30.52 35.49 -4.65
C ASN A 358 -29.72 35.07 -5.90
N GLY A 359 -29.85 33.81 -6.34
CA GLY A 359 -29.17 33.28 -7.52
C GLY A 359 -27.68 32.97 -7.34
N GLN A 360 -27.12 33.12 -6.13
CA GLN A 360 -25.73 32.79 -5.82
C GLN A 360 -25.63 31.78 -4.67
N ILE A 361 -24.61 30.91 -4.70
CA ILE A 361 -24.34 29.98 -3.60
C ILE A 361 -23.85 30.79 -2.40
N SER A 362 -24.70 30.89 -1.38
CA SER A 362 -24.44 31.69 -0.17
C SER A 362 -23.62 30.94 0.88
N LYS A 363 -23.84 29.63 0.98
CA LYS A 363 -23.21 28.75 1.95
C LYS A 363 -23.19 27.31 1.47
N ILE A 364 -22.34 26.53 2.11
CA ILE A 364 -22.25 25.10 1.98
C ILE A 364 -22.82 24.47 3.25
N ARG A 365 -23.74 23.53 3.07
CA ARG A 365 -24.16 22.62 4.13
C ARG A 365 -23.38 21.33 3.98
N LEU A 366 -22.66 20.91 5.02
CA LEU A 366 -21.95 19.63 5.02
C LEU A 366 -22.19 18.86 6.30
N GLU A 367 -22.18 17.54 6.20
CA GLU A 367 -22.00 16.69 7.39
C GLU A 367 -20.60 16.89 7.95
N HIS A 368 -20.51 16.95 9.27
CA HIS A 368 -19.28 17.27 9.99
C HIS A 368 -19.23 16.54 11.33
N ILE A 369 -18.01 16.33 11.81
CA ILE A 369 -17.75 15.73 13.12
C ILE A 369 -16.94 16.69 13.99
N TRP A 370 -17.42 16.90 15.21
CA TRP A 370 -16.75 17.69 16.25
C TRP A 370 -16.75 16.93 17.57
N VAL A 371 -16.18 17.54 18.62
CA VAL A 371 -16.04 16.93 19.95
C VAL A 371 -16.98 17.59 20.95
N GLU A 372 -17.56 16.80 21.84
CA GLU A 372 -18.11 17.28 23.10
C GLU A 372 -17.24 16.78 24.26
N ALA A 373 -16.82 17.68 25.15
CA ALA A 373 -16.01 17.37 26.32
C ALA A 373 -16.69 17.83 27.61
N ALA A 374 -16.62 17.02 28.67
CA ALA A 374 -17.13 17.35 29.99
C ALA A 374 -16.13 18.28 30.71
N ILE A 375 -16.42 19.58 30.76
CA ILE A 375 -15.51 20.63 31.25
C ILE A 375 -16.19 21.46 32.34
N ASP A 376 -15.41 21.93 33.32
CA ASP A 376 -15.77 23.01 34.24
C ASP A 376 -15.77 24.33 33.46
N TYR A 377 -16.92 24.66 32.90
CA TYR A 377 -17.03 25.71 31.90
C TYR A 377 -17.45 27.04 32.49
N GLN A 378 -18.27 27.10 33.54
CA GLN A 378 -18.70 28.37 34.12
C GLN A 378 -17.95 28.68 35.42
N PRO A 379 -17.50 29.94 35.64
CA PRO A 379 -17.46 31.08 34.71
C PRO A 379 -16.17 31.14 33.89
N SER A 380 -15.21 30.23 34.15
CA SER A 380 -13.83 30.34 33.67
C SER A 380 -13.62 29.91 32.22
N ARG A 381 -14.64 29.30 31.60
CA ARG A 381 -14.63 28.75 30.24
C ARG A 381 -13.49 27.75 30.02
N GLY A 382 -13.30 26.86 31.00
CA GLY A 382 -12.28 25.82 30.99
C GLY A 382 -10.90 26.26 31.50
N ALA A 383 -10.67 27.55 31.79
CA ALA A 383 -9.39 28.04 32.31
C ALA A 383 -9.07 27.50 33.71
N LYS A 384 -10.10 27.10 34.47
CA LYS A 384 -9.98 26.34 35.71
C LYS A 384 -10.84 25.10 35.57
N ASN A 385 -10.21 23.94 35.41
CA ASN A 385 -10.93 22.68 35.25
C ASN A 385 -10.89 21.84 36.52
N LYS A 386 -11.92 21.92 37.37
CA LYS A 386 -11.99 21.15 38.63
C LYS A 386 -13.14 20.15 38.64
N ALA A 387 -14.35 20.62 38.35
CA ALA A 387 -15.56 19.80 38.34
C ALA A 387 -16.40 20.16 37.12
N ALA A 388 -16.63 19.18 36.24
CA ALA A 388 -17.35 19.43 34.99
C ALA A 388 -18.81 19.83 35.25
N ASP A 389 -19.22 20.96 34.66
CA ASP A 389 -20.59 21.49 34.73
C ASP A 389 -21.30 21.47 33.36
N SER A 390 -20.55 21.26 32.27
CA SER A 390 -21.04 21.40 30.91
C SER A 390 -20.41 20.40 29.94
N TRP A 391 -21.20 19.93 28.97
CA TRP A 391 -20.69 19.34 27.73
C TRP A 391 -20.38 20.46 26.74
N VAL A 392 -19.10 20.74 26.50
CA VAL A 392 -18.64 21.85 25.66
C VAL A 392 -18.31 21.33 24.26
N ALA A 393 -18.93 21.94 23.24
CA ALA A 393 -18.66 21.63 21.85
C ALA A 393 -17.35 22.28 21.37
N LEU A 394 -16.45 21.48 20.81
CA LEU A 394 -15.13 21.87 20.35
C LEU A 394 -14.90 21.37 18.93
N ASP A 395 -14.57 22.28 18.02
CA ASP A 395 -14.16 21.95 16.65
C ASP A 395 -12.77 22.57 16.37
N PRO A 396 -11.68 21.80 16.56
CA PRO A 396 -10.35 22.24 16.19
C PRO A 396 -10.01 21.96 14.71
N SER A 397 -10.89 21.30 13.95
CA SER A 397 -10.68 21.02 12.52
C SER A 397 -10.97 22.24 11.64
N TYR A 398 -11.97 23.05 12.02
CA TYR A 398 -12.25 24.30 11.32
C TYR A 398 -11.18 25.35 11.57
N LYS A 399 -10.61 25.87 10.48
CA LYS A 399 -9.65 26.98 10.50
C LYS A 399 -9.66 27.73 9.17
N GLN A 400 -9.08 28.92 9.20
CA GLN A 400 -8.84 29.73 8.01
C GLN A 400 -7.34 29.82 7.80
N TYR A 401 -6.94 29.93 6.55
CA TYR A 401 -5.55 29.92 6.12
C TYR A 401 -5.18 31.20 5.39
N THR A 402 -3.92 31.60 5.53
CA THR A 402 -3.26 32.48 4.57
C THR A 402 -2.57 31.60 3.53
N TYR A 403 -2.90 31.80 2.26
CA TYR A 403 -2.27 31.09 1.15
C TYR A 403 -1.07 31.88 0.65
N GLN A 404 0.04 31.18 0.43
CA GLN A 404 1.28 31.72 -0.12
C GLN A 404 1.46 31.11 -1.50
N GLN A 405 1.64 31.97 -2.50
CA GLN A 405 1.98 31.55 -3.85
C GLN A 405 3.49 31.26 -3.88
N GLY A 406 3.86 30.08 -4.38
CA GLY A 406 5.25 29.72 -4.62
C GLY A 406 5.81 30.40 -5.86
N LEU A 407 7.07 30.10 -6.15
CA LEU A 407 7.71 30.51 -7.39
C LEU A 407 7.05 29.83 -8.59
N ASP A 408 6.85 30.59 -9.67
CA ASP A 408 6.41 30.03 -10.94
C ASP A 408 7.60 29.38 -11.65
N VAL A 409 7.76 28.07 -11.43
CA VAL A 409 8.87 27.28 -11.97
C VAL A 409 8.88 27.27 -13.50
N VAL A 410 7.72 27.36 -14.15
CA VAL A 410 7.63 27.38 -15.62
C VAL A 410 8.12 28.74 -16.14
N ALA A 411 7.66 29.83 -15.54
CA ALA A 411 8.13 31.17 -15.90
C ALA A 411 9.63 31.35 -15.63
N ILE A 412 10.15 30.82 -14.52
CA ILE A 412 11.58 30.93 -14.15
C ILE A 412 12.45 30.02 -15.00
N SER A 413 12.01 28.80 -15.31
CA SER A 413 12.78 27.86 -16.11
C SER A 413 12.81 28.24 -17.60
N GLU A 414 11.86 29.07 -18.04
CA GLU A 414 11.61 29.41 -19.45
C GLU A 414 11.38 28.15 -20.31
N ILE A 415 10.99 27.03 -19.68
CA ILE A 415 10.63 25.80 -20.38
C ILE A 415 9.24 26.00 -20.96
N ASN A 416 9.10 25.75 -22.26
CA ASN A 416 7.81 25.65 -22.91
C ASN A 416 7.27 24.22 -22.78
N PRO A 417 6.20 23.97 -21.98
CA PRO A 417 5.68 22.62 -21.76
C PRO A 417 5.13 21.96 -23.03
N GLU A 418 4.55 22.75 -23.94
CA GLU A 418 4.02 22.25 -25.21
C GLU A 418 5.17 21.76 -26.10
N GLN A 419 6.24 22.55 -26.20
CA GLN A 419 7.43 22.18 -26.95
C GLN A 419 8.15 20.99 -26.32
N LEU A 420 8.21 20.90 -24.99
CA LEU A 420 8.81 19.76 -24.29
C LEU A 420 8.02 18.47 -24.56
N ALA A 421 6.70 18.52 -24.46
CA ALA A 421 5.82 17.38 -24.76
C ALA A 421 5.97 16.95 -26.23
N GLN A 422 5.99 17.91 -27.16
CA GLN A 422 6.20 17.62 -28.58
C GLN A 422 7.56 16.99 -28.83
N SER A 423 8.64 17.54 -28.24
CA SER A 423 10.00 16.99 -28.38
C SER A 423 10.10 15.57 -27.82
N PHE A 424 9.38 15.28 -26.73
CA PHE A 424 9.30 13.93 -26.18
C PHE A 424 8.52 13.00 -27.11
N ILE A 425 7.36 13.41 -27.63
CA ILE A 425 6.57 12.61 -28.57
C ILE A 425 7.35 12.32 -29.85
N ASP A 426 8.00 13.34 -30.42
CA ASP A 426 8.81 13.25 -31.64
C ASP A 426 10.06 12.37 -31.47
N SER A 427 10.49 12.12 -30.24
CA SER A 427 11.62 11.21 -29.96
C SER A 427 11.25 9.74 -30.14
N GLY A 428 9.96 9.40 -30.10
CA GLY A 428 9.47 8.02 -30.22
C GLY A 428 8.62 7.79 -31.48
N THR A 429 8.14 6.55 -31.61
CA THR A 429 7.18 6.16 -32.65
C THR A 429 5.82 5.92 -32.01
N VAL A 430 4.79 6.57 -32.55
CA VAL A 430 3.39 6.34 -32.18
C VAL A 430 2.69 5.65 -33.34
N ASN A 431 2.22 4.42 -33.12
CA ASN A 431 1.42 3.68 -34.09
C ASN A 431 -0.04 3.68 -33.63
N GLU A 432 -0.80 4.68 -34.09
CA GLU A 432 -2.21 4.84 -33.71
C GLU A 432 -3.10 3.72 -34.24
N SER A 433 -2.77 3.14 -35.40
CA SER A 433 -3.55 2.04 -36.00
C SER A 433 -3.48 0.74 -35.21
N GLU A 434 -2.33 0.46 -34.60
CA GLU A 434 -2.08 -0.77 -33.82
C GLU A 434 -2.09 -0.52 -32.31
N GLY A 435 -2.25 0.74 -31.88
CA GLY A 435 -2.43 1.13 -30.48
C GLY A 435 -1.18 0.99 -29.60
N TRP A 436 0.02 1.05 -30.17
CA TRP A 436 1.28 0.97 -29.41
C TRP A 436 2.18 2.19 -29.65
N VAL A 437 3.09 2.39 -28.70
CA VAL A 437 4.12 3.45 -28.74
C VAL A 437 5.46 2.87 -28.30
N THR A 438 6.58 3.30 -28.90
CA THR A 438 7.91 2.80 -28.53
C THR A 438 9.02 3.80 -28.83
N GLY A 439 10.18 3.63 -28.20
CA GLY A 439 11.40 4.36 -28.57
C GLY A 439 11.51 5.79 -28.05
N PHE A 440 10.68 6.22 -27.09
CA PHE A 440 10.80 7.56 -26.50
C PHE A 440 12.12 7.77 -25.75
N ASP A 441 12.73 8.94 -25.96
CA ASP A 441 13.96 9.36 -25.30
C ASP A 441 13.67 10.10 -23.98
N ALA A 442 13.90 9.41 -22.86
CA ALA A 442 13.73 9.98 -21.53
C ALA A 442 14.74 11.12 -21.22
N SER A 443 15.84 11.23 -21.96
CA SER A 443 16.86 12.28 -21.75
C SER A 443 16.32 13.68 -22.06
N VAL A 444 15.28 13.79 -22.90
CA VAL A 444 14.56 15.04 -23.20
C VAL A 444 13.94 15.62 -21.91
N LEU A 445 13.27 14.78 -21.13
CA LEU A 445 12.65 15.18 -19.85
C LEU A 445 13.71 15.45 -18.77
N GLN A 446 14.77 14.64 -18.74
CA GLN A 446 15.86 14.80 -17.76
C GLN A 446 16.65 16.11 -17.99
N SER A 447 16.88 16.48 -19.25
CA SER A 447 17.54 17.74 -19.61
C SER A 447 16.70 18.94 -19.22
N ALA A 448 15.39 18.90 -19.48
CA ALA A 448 14.45 19.94 -19.06
C ALA A 448 14.39 20.07 -17.53
N GLN A 449 14.36 18.95 -16.79
CA GLN A 449 14.40 18.97 -15.33
C GLN A 449 15.70 19.61 -14.80
N THR A 450 16.84 19.25 -15.38
CA THR A 450 18.16 19.81 -14.99
C THR A 450 18.22 21.31 -15.25
N GLN A 451 17.71 21.76 -16.40
CA GLN A 451 17.62 23.19 -16.72
C GLN A 451 16.71 23.95 -15.74
N ALA A 452 15.54 23.40 -15.44
CA ALA A 452 14.62 23.99 -14.46
C ALA A 452 15.28 24.13 -13.09
N GLN A 453 15.97 23.08 -12.63
CA GLN A 453 16.66 23.07 -11.35
C GLN A 453 17.76 24.16 -11.29
N GLN A 454 18.61 24.25 -12.30
CA GLN A 454 19.69 25.24 -12.36
C GLN A 454 19.17 26.68 -12.39
N LYS A 455 18.14 26.95 -13.19
CA LYS A 455 17.53 28.29 -13.26
C LYS A 455 16.82 28.66 -11.97
N LEU A 456 16.13 27.70 -11.35
CA LEU A 456 15.47 27.92 -10.07
C LEU A 456 16.50 28.18 -8.96
N GLU A 457 17.59 27.40 -8.90
CA GLU A 457 18.68 27.61 -7.95
C GLU A 457 19.33 28.99 -8.13
N THR A 458 19.61 29.37 -9.38
CA THR A 458 20.16 30.70 -9.72
C THR A 458 19.19 31.81 -9.31
N HIS A 459 17.89 31.65 -9.56
CA HIS A 459 16.87 32.62 -9.17
C HIS A 459 16.80 32.79 -7.65
N ILE A 460 16.80 31.67 -6.91
CA ILE A 460 16.77 31.64 -5.44
C ILE A 460 18.02 32.35 -4.87
N GLN A 461 19.22 32.03 -5.38
CA GLN A 461 20.47 32.61 -4.88
C GLN A 461 20.60 34.11 -5.17
N ASN A 462 20.13 34.57 -6.34
CA ASN A 462 20.34 35.95 -6.79
C ASN A 462 19.21 36.91 -6.40
N ASN A 463 17.97 36.42 -6.25
CA ASN A 463 16.79 37.28 -6.09
C ASN A 463 16.10 37.13 -4.73
N MET A 464 16.44 36.11 -3.92
CA MET A 464 15.82 35.89 -2.62
C MET A 464 16.84 35.98 -1.49
N THR A 465 16.46 36.60 -0.38
CA THR A 465 17.28 36.68 0.84
C THR A 465 16.67 35.77 1.90
N ALA A 466 17.40 34.71 2.30
CA ALA A 466 16.96 33.72 3.29
C ALA A 466 15.54 33.14 3.03
N PRO A 467 15.26 32.60 1.84
CA PRO A 467 13.94 32.08 1.50
C PRO A 467 13.56 30.87 2.35
N THR A 468 12.28 30.79 2.72
CA THR A 468 11.72 29.59 3.34
C THR A 468 11.21 28.62 2.28
N VAL A 469 10.98 27.36 2.64
CA VAL A 469 10.37 26.37 1.75
C VAL A 469 9.03 26.89 1.19
N GLY A 470 8.21 27.52 2.03
CA GLY A 470 6.92 28.08 1.61
C GLY A 470 7.03 29.24 0.62
N ASP A 471 8.16 29.97 0.60
CA ASP A 471 8.39 31.03 -0.39
C ASP A 471 8.76 30.45 -1.77
N VAL A 472 9.32 29.23 -1.79
CA VAL A 472 9.76 28.55 -3.02
C VAL A 472 8.64 27.73 -3.64
N ILE A 473 8.00 26.85 -2.85
CA ILE A 473 6.96 25.93 -3.35
C ILE A 473 5.54 26.43 -3.07
N GLY A 474 5.39 27.53 -2.32
CA GLY A 474 4.09 28.02 -1.89
C GLY A 474 3.56 27.22 -0.69
N GLY A 475 2.27 27.36 -0.44
CA GLY A 475 1.55 26.57 0.53
C GLY A 475 0.51 27.35 1.30
N ARG A 476 0.17 26.88 2.50
CA ARG A 476 -0.82 27.52 3.36
C ARG A 476 -0.40 27.50 4.81
N LYS A 477 -0.67 28.60 5.51
CA LYS A 477 -0.42 28.75 6.95
C LYS A 477 -1.73 28.96 7.69
N THR A 478 -1.94 28.18 8.75
CA THR A 478 -3.10 28.35 9.64
C THR A 478 -3.06 29.73 10.29
N ILE A 479 -4.18 30.46 10.27
CA ILE A 479 -4.35 31.68 11.07
C ILE A 479 -4.47 31.26 12.53
N ILE A 480 -3.40 31.53 13.29
CA ILE A 480 -3.26 31.16 14.70
C ILE A 480 -4.31 31.88 15.53
N LYS A 481 -4.98 31.14 16.41
CA LYS A 481 -5.87 31.69 17.44
C LYS A 481 -5.51 31.05 18.77
N GLU A 482 -5.13 31.88 19.72
CA GLU A 482 -4.75 31.44 21.06
C GLU A 482 -5.50 32.33 22.06
N TYR A 483 -6.27 31.71 22.95
CA TYR A 483 -7.05 32.41 23.97
C TYR A 483 -6.90 31.71 25.31
N PRO A 484 -6.98 32.43 26.44
CA PRO A 484 -6.89 31.81 27.78
C PRO A 484 -8.14 31.01 28.17
N SER A 485 -9.09 30.79 27.24
CA SER A 485 -10.35 30.09 27.48
C SER A 485 -10.84 29.35 26.22
N LEU A 486 -11.75 28.39 26.40
CA LEU A 486 -12.46 27.69 25.33
C LEU A 486 -13.53 28.59 24.68
N PRO A 487 -13.86 28.39 23.39
CA PRO A 487 -14.89 29.15 22.69
C PRO A 487 -16.30 28.97 23.32
N SER A 488 -17.19 29.94 23.08
CA SER A 488 -18.59 29.95 23.59
C SER A 488 -19.57 29.19 22.71
N SER A 489 -19.18 28.93 21.47
CA SER A 489 -19.93 28.16 20.48
C SER A 489 -18.98 27.67 19.40
N LEU A 490 -19.45 26.76 18.54
CA LEU A 490 -18.71 26.43 17.33
C LEU A 490 -18.61 27.65 16.40
N PRO A 491 -17.54 27.75 15.57
CA PRO A 491 -17.38 28.82 14.60
C PRO A 491 -18.45 28.84 13.49
N ASN A 492 -18.97 27.66 13.14
CA ASN A 492 -19.99 27.46 12.11
C ASN A 492 -21.35 27.17 12.74
N THR A 493 -22.42 27.56 12.06
CA THR A 493 -23.79 27.32 12.53
C THR A 493 -24.12 25.84 12.45
N ILE A 494 -24.47 25.23 13.59
CA ILE A 494 -24.99 23.86 13.64
C ILE A 494 -26.40 23.85 13.05
N LYS A 495 -26.60 23.14 11.94
CA LYS A 495 -27.93 22.89 11.37
C LYS A 495 -28.66 21.81 12.16
N VAL A 496 -27.95 20.72 12.48
CA VAL A 496 -28.46 19.61 13.30
C VAL A 496 -27.30 18.91 14.00
N ALA A 497 -27.49 18.55 15.27
CA ALA A 497 -26.64 17.59 15.96
C ALA A 497 -27.35 16.24 15.93
N GLY A 498 -26.88 15.32 15.08
CA GLY A 498 -27.57 14.08 14.76
C GLY A 498 -27.34 12.98 15.79
N SER A 499 -26.07 12.64 16.04
CA SER A 499 -25.71 11.51 16.92
C SER A 499 -24.39 11.74 17.63
N ARG A 500 -24.20 11.05 18.77
CA ARG A 500 -23.03 11.15 19.64
C ARG A 500 -22.40 9.79 19.85
N TYR A 501 -21.08 9.70 19.75
CA TYR A 501 -20.39 8.42 19.82
C TYR A 501 -19.21 8.43 20.79
N SER A 502 -19.09 7.38 21.59
CA SER A 502 -17.90 7.07 22.38
C SER A 502 -16.78 6.49 21.51
N ALA A 503 -17.14 5.77 20.44
CA ALA A 503 -16.27 5.23 19.40
C ALA A 503 -16.91 5.49 18.04
N LEU A 504 -16.13 5.74 16.98
CA LEU A 504 -16.71 5.89 15.65
C LEU A 504 -17.44 4.59 15.23
N PRO A 505 -18.67 4.66 14.72
CA PRO A 505 -19.35 3.49 14.18
C PRO A 505 -18.67 3.01 12.90
N SER A 506 -18.74 1.71 12.62
CA SER A 506 -18.10 1.09 11.45
C SER A 506 -18.56 1.66 10.10
N SER A 507 -19.77 2.23 10.02
CA SER A 507 -20.26 2.93 8.83
C SER A 507 -19.51 4.23 8.51
N LEU A 508 -18.84 4.80 9.51
CA LEU A 508 -17.98 5.98 9.40
C LEU A 508 -16.48 5.62 9.38
N GLN A 509 -16.11 4.35 9.52
CA GLN A 509 -14.73 3.90 9.37
C GLN A 509 -14.46 3.54 7.91
N GLN A 510 -13.32 3.96 7.36
CA GLN A 510 -12.82 3.31 6.14
C GLN A 510 -12.30 1.92 6.51
N GLN A 511 -12.48 0.95 5.61
CA GLN A 511 -12.02 -0.42 5.84
C GLN A 511 -11.14 -0.89 4.69
N ILE A 512 -10.15 -1.70 5.03
CA ILE A 512 -9.33 -2.44 4.08
C ILE A 512 -9.40 -3.93 4.39
N SER A 513 -9.47 -4.73 3.33
CA SER A 513 -9.59 -6.17 3.40
C SER A 513 -8.55 -6.85 2.53
N TRP A 514 -8.01 -7.96 3.03
CA TRP A 514 -7.09 -8.81 2.29
C TRP A 514 -7.57 -10.26 2.25
N ALA A 515 -7.36 -10.92 1.12
CA ALA A 515 -7.57 -12.36 1.00
C ALA A 515 -6.40 -13.02 0.26
N LEU A 516 -6.18 -14.29 0.56
CA LEU A 516 -5.13 -15.12 -0.04
C LEU A 516 -5.72 -16.13 -1.06
N ASN A 517 -7.02 -16.01 -1.35
CA ASN A 517 -7.69 -16.81 -2.36
C ASN A 517 -8.99 -16.15 -2.80
N LYS A 518 -9.52 -16.57 -3.95
CA LYS A 518 -10.80 -16.11 -4.49
C LYS A 518 -11.59 -17.28 -5.08
N ASP A 519 -12.90 -17.11 -5.19
CA ASP A 519 -13.77 -18.10 -5.79
C ASP A 519 -13.81 -18.01 -7.33
N ILE A 520 -14.64 -18.84 -7.96
CA ILE A 520 -14.81 -18.88 -9.42
C ILE A 520 -15.41 -17.59 -10.01
N PHE A 521 -16.08 -16.78 -9.19
CA PHE A 521 -16.62 -15.47 -9.58
C PHE A 521 -15.62 -14.33 -9.35
N GLY A 522 -14.46 -14.64 -8.76
CA GLY A 522 -13.42 -13.68 -8.44
C GLY A 522 -13.60 -13.00 -7.09
N GLU A 523 -14.57 -13.43 -6.28
CA GLU A 523 -14.83 -12.85 -4.97
C GLU A 523 -13.83 -13.37 -3.93
N PRO A 524 -13.36 -12.52 -3.00
CA PRO A 524 -12.42 -12.92 -1.96
C PRO A 524 -12.98 -14.05 -1.07
N ILE A 525 -12.22 -15.12 -0.87
CA ILE A 525 -12.56 -16.18 0.08
C ILE A 525 -11.95 -15.84 1.45
N ASP A 526 -12.78 -15.86 2.49
CA ASP A 526 -12.37 -15.64 3.89
C ASP A 526 -11.45 -14.41 4.07
N PRO A 527 -11.90 -13.20 3.66
CA PRO A 527 -11.09 -12.01 3.77
C PRO A 527 -10.91 -11.60 5.24
N VAL A 528 -9.72 -11.12 5.58
CA VAL A 528 -9.47 -10.42 6.84
C VAL A 528 -9.67 -8.92 6.64
N SER A 529 -10.49 -8.29 7.48
CA SER A 529 -10.86 -6.88 7.37
C SER A 529 -10.45 -6.08 8.60
N TYR A 530 -9.92 -4.88 8.39
CA TYR A 530 -9.52 -3.95 9.44
C TYR A 530 -10.11 -2.55 9.20
N PRO A 531 -10.50 -1.82 10.26
CA PRO A 531 -10.58 -0.37 10.18
C PRO A 531 -9.23 0.18 9.70
N PHE A 532 -9.25 1.05 8.69
CA PHE A 532 -8.03 1.53 8.05
C PHE A 532 -7.10 2.21 9.06
N ALA A 533 -7.67 2.92 10.05
CA ALA A 533 -6.94 3.56 11.14
C ALA A 533 -5.97 2.63 11.89
N GLN A 534 -6.29 1.34 12.04
CA GLN A 534 -5.44 0.38 12.75
C GLN A 534 -4.23 -0.11 11.93
N VAL A 535 -4.26 0.06 10.61
CA VAL A 535 -3.27 -0.50 9.69
C VAL A 535 -2.58 0.55 8.83
N ASN A 536 -3.08 1.79 8.85
CA ASN A 536 -2.48 2.91 8.12
C ASN A 536 -1.04 3.13 8.59
N ASN A 537 -0.10 3.23 7.64
CA ASN A 537 1.33 3.36 7.91
C ASN A 537 1.98 2.19 8.67
N GLN A 538 1.26 1.10 8.98
CA GLN A 538 1.81 -0.03 9.71
C GLN A 538 2.57 -0.98 8.78
N LYS A 539 3.54 -1.72 9.33
CA LYS A 539 4.29 -2.71 8.56
C LYS A 539 3.43 -3.96 8.34
N ILE A 540 2.98 -4.16 7.11
CA ILE A 540 2.29 -5.38 6.71
C ILE A 540 3.18 -6.14 5.74
N THR A 541 3.37 -7.44 5.96
CA THR A 541 4.21 -8.27 5.10
C THR A 541 3.48 -9.52 4.65
N LEU A 542 3.61 -9.87 3.38
CA LEU A 542 3.23 -11.17 2.85
C LEU A 542 4.51 -11.98 2.64
N SER A 543 4.61 -13.12 3.31
CA SER A 543 5.79 -13.98 3.28
C SER A 543 5.38 -15.45 3.28
N PHE A 544 6.32 -16.34 2.95
CA PHE A 544 6.06 -17.77 2.88
C PHE A 544 6.99 -18.52 3.83
N LYS A 545 6.42 -19.47 4.57
CA LYS A 545 7.17 -20.43 5.39
C LYS A 545 7.06 -21.83 4.79
N PRO A 546 8.04 -22.73 5.02
CA PRO A 546 7.86 -24.15 4.71
C PRO A 546 6.55 -24.68 5.29
N ALA A 547 5.80 -25.46 4.52
CA ALA A 547 4.49 -25.96 4.94
C ALA A 547 4.64 -27.03 6.04
N THR A 548 5.70 -27.82 6.00
CA THR A 548 6.01 -28.89 6.95
C THR A 548 7.51 -28.91 7.29
N GLU A 549 7.89 -29.66 8.31
CA GLU A 549 9.30 -29.90 8.65
C GLU A 549 10.06 -30.60 7.51
N ALA A 550 9.40 -31.51 6.78
CA ALA A 550 9.98 -32.14 5.60
C ALA A 550 10.31 -31.11 4.50
N ASP A 551 9.46 -30.11 4.31
CA ASP A 551 9.71 -28.99 3.38
C ASP A 551 10.88 -28.13 3.84
N GLU A 552 11.01 -27.89 5.15
CA GLU A 552 12.13 -27.14 5.71
C GLU A 552 13.46 -27.88 5.54
N GLN A 553 13.49 -29.19 5.84
CA GLN A 553 14.68 -30.03 5.67
C GLN A 553 15.08 -30.15 4.20
N ALA A 554 14.11 -30.29 3.29
CA ALA A 554 14.39 -30.29 1.85
C ALA A 554 15.06 -28.98 1.40
N LEU A 555 14.53 -27.83 1.83
CA LEU A 555 15.14 -26.53 1.49
C LEU A 555 16.52 -26.33 2.14
N LEU A 556 16.70 -26.80 3.38
CA LEU A 556 17.99 -26.80 4.09
C LEU A 556 19.04 -27.62 3.36
N SER A 557 18.68 -28.80 2.85
CA SER A 557 19.61 -29.69 2.15
C SER A 557 20.18 -29.09 0.86
N LEU A 558 19.52 -28.08 0.29
CA LEU A 558 19.97 -27.42 -0.93
C LEU A 558 20.99 -26.30 -0.65
N LEU A 559 21.19 -25.93 0.62
CA LEU A 559 22.24 -24.99 0.99
C LEU A 559 23.60 -25.69 0.98
N PRO A 560 24.68 -25.03 0.52
CA PRO A 560 26.01 -25.61 0.55
C PRO A 560 26.45 -25.94 1.98
N GLU A 561 27.17 -27.06 2.13
CA GLU A 561 27.77 -27.43 3.42
C GLU A 561 28.94 -26.49 3.78
N GLY A 562 29.04 -26.13 5.06
CA GLY A 562 30.11 -25.27 5.58
C GLY A 562 29.78 -23.77 5.60
N GLU A 563 30.79 -22.93 5.84
CA GLU A 563 30.61 -21.47 5.87
C GLU A 563 30.44 -20.90 4.46
N ILE A 564 29.32 -20.24 4.20
CA ILE A 564 29.00 -19.61 2.90
C ILE A 564 29.79 -18.32 2.72
N THR A 565 31.05 -18.38 2.30
CA THR A 565 31.89 -17.19 2.13
C THR A 565 31.53 -16.29 0.94
N ASP A 566 30.82 -16.79 -0.07
CA ASP A 566 30.46 -16.05 -1.29
C ASP A 566 29.05 -16.39 -1.80
N ILE A 567 28.33 -15.42 -2.36
CA ILE A 567 26.96 -15.60 -2.89
C ILE A 567 26.91 -16.58 -4.05
N SER A 568 27.99 -16.70 -4.82
CA SER A 568 28.13 -17.68 -5.92
C SER A 568 28.12 -19.13 -5.45
N GLN A 569 28.28 -19.38 -4.13
CA GLN A 569 28.14 -20.71 -3.53
C GLN A 569 26.67 -21.11 -3.33
N LEU A 570 25.75 -20.14 -3.37
CA LEU A 570 24.32 -20.45 -3.31
C LEU A 570 23.85 -21.07 -4.62
N PRO A 571 22.89 -22.01 -4.57
CA PRO A 571 22.36 -22.62 -5.78
C PRO A 571 21.71 -21.56 -6.69
N SER A 572 22.03 -21.60 -7.97
CA SER A 572 21.45 -20.72 -8.99
C SER A 572 20.01 -21.09 -9.36
N SER A 573 19.58 -22.31 -9.03
CA SER A 573 18.21 -22.80 -9.20
C SER A 573 17.82 -23.71 -8.04
N ILE A 574 16.52 -23.77 -7.76
CA ILE A 574 15.97 -24.64 -6.72
C ILE A 574 14.88 -25.50 -7.37
N PRO A 575 14.86 -26.83 -7.14
CA PRO A 575 13.78 -27.71 -7.61
C PRO A 575 12.50 -27.43 -6.82
N SER A 576 11.79 -26.38 -7.23
CA SER A 576 10.67 -25.80 -6.48
C SER A 576 9.54 -26.81 -6.24
N TYR A 577 9.41 -27.82 -7.11
CA TYR A 577 8.40 -28.84 -7.00
C TYR A 577 8.53 -29.77 -5.77
N LEU A 578 9.72 -29.81 -5.17
CA LEU A 578 9.95 -30.57 -3.94
C LEU A 578 9.36 -29.89 -2.70
N ILE A 579 9.17 -28.57 -2.76
CA ILE A 579 8.97 -27.74 -1.57
C ILE A 579 7.57 -27.15 -1.60
N ASN A 580 6.80 -27.43 -0.55
CA ASN A 580 5.56 -26.73 -0.29
C ASN A 580 5.77 -25.62 0.73
N VAL A 581 5.10 -24.50 0.51
CA VAL A 581 5.11 -23.33 1.39
C VAL A 581 3.70 -22.88 1.74
N THR A 582 3.56 -22.22 2.88
CA THR A 582 2.32 -21.61 3.34
C THR A 582 2.47 -20.09 3.36
N PRO A 583 1.59 -19.32 2.68
CA PRO A 583 1.58 -17.88 2.77
C PRO A 583 1.10 -17.40 4.13
N GLU A 584 1.77 -16.39 4.67
CA GLU A 584 1.44 -15.70 5.91
C GLU A 584 1.43 -14.18 5.69
N LEU A 585 0.28 -13.56 5.93
CA LEU A 585 0.14 -12.11 6.05
C LEU A 585 0.36 -11.73 7.51
N LYS A 586 1.29 -10.80 7.76
CA LYS A 586 1.66 -10.36 9.10
C LYS A 586 1.50 -8.85 9.25
N LEU A 587 0.92 -8.41 10.35
CA LEU A 587 0.86 -7.01 10.78
C LEU A 587 1.84 -6.82 11.93
N ASN A 588 2.84 -5.96 11.76
CA ASN A 588 3.90 -5.71 12.75
C ASN A 588 4.57 -7.01 13.27
N GLY A 589 4.73 -8.00 12.38
CA GLY A 589 5.31 -9.31 12.70
C GLY A 589 4.33 -10.36 13.22
N GLN A 590 3.12 -9.97 13.65
CA GLN A 590 2.07 -10.90 14.09
C GLN A 590 1.29 -11.44 12.90
N VAL A 591 1.13 -12.76 12.80
CA VAL A 591 0.32 -13.39 11.75
C VAL A 591 -1.15 -13.01 11.92
N ILE A 592 -1.72 -12.38 10.89
CA ILE A 592 -3.14 -12.00 10.82
C ILE A 592 -3.94 -12.87 9.85
N LYS A 593 -3.27 -13.54 8.90
CA LYS A 593 -3.87 -14.52 8.01
C LYS A 593 -2.84 -15.54 7.53
N SER A 594 -3.25 -16.79 7.45
CA SER A 594 -2.53 -17.85 6.75
C SER A 594 -3.40 -18.41 5.63
N GLY A 595 -2.77 -18.77 4.52
CA GLY A 595 -3.45 -19.43 3.39
C GLY A 595 -3.21 -20.93 3.40
N ASN A 596 -3.63 -21.58 2.32
CA ASN A 596 -3.39 -23.01 2.11
C ASN A 596 -1.93 -23.25 1.69
N SER A 597 -1.43 -24.46 1.99
CA SER A 597 -0.16 -24.92 1.45
C SER A 597 -0.20 -24.93 -0.07
N MET A 598 0.88 -24.50 -0.70
CA MET A 598 1.05 -24.46 -2.15
C MET A 598 2.51 -24.77 -2.51
N GLN A 599 2.77 -25.16 -3.74
CA GLN A 599 4.14 -25.45 -4.19
C GLN A 599 4.94 -24.15 -4.34
N LEU A 600 6.24 -24.20 -4.04
CA LEU A 600 7.14 -23.06 -4.23
C LEU A 600 7.14 -22.65 -5.73
N GLY A 601 7.06 -21.35 -6.00
CA GLY A 601 6.97 -20.83 -7.37
C GLY A 601 5.55 -20.76 -7.95
N GLU A 602 4.55 -21.38 -7.33
CA GLU A 602 3.15 -21.23 -7.78
C GLU A 602 2.60 -19.81 -7.58
N GLU A 603 1.58 -19.45 -8.35
CA GLU A 603 0.93 -18.13 -8.27
C GLU A 603 -0.19 -18.13 -7.21
N LEU A 604 0.00 -17.32 -6.18
CA LEU A 604 -0.98 -16.96 -5.18
C LEU A 604 -1.83 -15.79 -5.67
N SER A 605 -3.15 -15.94 -5.67
CA SER A 605 -4.08 -14.82 -5.83
C SER A 605 -4.14 -14.02 -4.52
N PHE A 606 -3.46 -12.88 -4.46
CA PHE A 606 -3.53 -11.94 -3.35
C PHE A 606 -4.52 -10.83 -3.66
N ILE A 607 -5.60 -10.73 -2.90
CA ILE A 607 -6.67 -9.77 -3.16
C ILE A 607 -6.64 -8.65 -2.12
N THR A 608 -6.76 -7.41 -2.58
CA THR A 608 -6.96 -6.22 -1.74
C THR A 608 -8.26 -5.53 -2.12
N SER A 609 -9.04 -5.14 -1.11
CA SER A 609 -10.29 -4.39 -1.30
C SER A 609 -10.40 -3.26 -0.28
N THR A 610 -10.95 -2.12 -0.69
CA THR A 610 -11.18 -0.96 0.17
C THR A 610 -12.65 -0.56 0.15
N ARG A 611 -13.22 -0.36 1.34
CA ARG A 611 -14.58 0.13 1.53
C ARG A 611 -14.52 1.54 2.08
N PHE A 612 -15.08 2.48 1.33
CA PHE A 612 -15.15 3.89 1.68
C PHE A 612 -16.36 4.16 2.57
N ALA A 613 -16.14 4.85 3.69
CA ALA A 613 -17.19 5.26 4.62
C ALA A 613 -18.29 6.04 3.88
N GLY A 614 -19.55 5.64 4.07
CA GLY A 614 -20.71 6.26 3.41
C GLY A 614 -20.84 6.02 1.89
N ARG A 615 -19.86 5.41 1.22
CA ARG A 615 -19.85 5.19 -0.24
C ARG A 615 -19.71 3.73 -0.67
N GLY A 616 -19.34 2.84 0.25
CA GLY A 616 -19.18 1.41 -0.06
C GLY A 616 -17.93 1.13 -0.90
N TYR A 617 -18.02 0.15 -1.79
CA TYR A 617 -16.93 -0.21 -2.69
C TYR A 617 -16.97 0.67 -3.94
N LEU A 618 -15.97 1.53 -4.12
CA LEU A 618 -15.85 2.39 -5.30
C LEU A 618 -15.03 1.73 -6.42
N GLN A 619 -14.29 0.69 -6.09
CA GLN A 619 -13.47 -0.09 -7.01
C GLN A 619 -13.72 -1.58 -6.75
N THR A 620 -13.60 -2.39 -7.80
CA THR A 620 -13.61 -3.84 -7.64
C THR A 620 -12.36 -4.29 -6.87
N PRO A 621 -12.43 -5.37 -6.07
CA PRO A 621 -11.26 -5.94 -5.41
C PRO A 621 -10.13 -6.19 -6.42
N ARG A 622 -8.91 -5.75 -6.11
CA ARG A 622 -7.73 -5.95 -6.96
C ARG A 622 -7.06 -7.27 -6.63
N THR A 623 -6.90 -8.14 -7.64
CA THR A 623 -6.11 -9.38 -7.51
C THR A 623 -4.69 -9.17 -8.02
N TYR A 624 -3.70 -9.53 -7.22
CA TYR A 624 -2.28 -9.57 -7.56
C TYR A 624 -1.82 -11.02 -7.65
N ASN A 625 -1.09 -11.38 -8.71
CA ASN A 625 -0.50 -12.71 -8.88
C ASN A 625 0.88 -12.74 -8.22
N VAL A 626 0.93 -13.19 -6.96
CA VAL A 626 2.15 -13.25 -6.15
C VAL A 626 2.81 -14.62 -6.31
N ILE A 627 4.11 -14.66 -6.59
CA ILE A 627 4.84 -15.93 -6.67
C ILE A 627 5.14 -16.47 -5.27
N ALA A 628 4.77 -17.72 -5.01
CA ALA A 628 5.05 -18.40 -3.75
C ALA A 628 6.56 -18.47 -3.49
N GLY A 629 6.95 -18.05 -2.28
CA GLY A 629 8.35 -17.84 -1.91
C GLY A 629 8.79 -16.38 -1.89
N SER A 630 8.03 -15.47 -2.52
CA SER A 630 8.31 -14.03 -2.50
C SER A 630 8.22 -13.43 -1.10
N TYR A 631 8.99 -12.38 -0.83
CA TYR A 631 8.83 -11.57 0.38
C TYR A 631 8.37 -10.16 0.00
N LEU A 632 7.20 -9.76 0.46
CA LEU A 632 6.55 -8.50 0.07
C LEU A 632 6.19 -7.68 1.29
N VAL A 633 6.29 -6.35 1.16
CA VAL A 633 5.57 -5.42 2.03
C VAL A 633 4.28 -5.00 1.33
N VAL A 634 3.17 -5.14 2.05
CA VAL A 634 1.85 -4.71 1.62
C VAL A 634 1.62 -3.30 2.15
N ASN A 635 1.65 -2.34 1.25
CA ASN A 635 1.55 -0.93 1.60
C ASN A 635 0.09 -0.53 1.85
N ALA A 636 -0.27 -0.30 3.11
CA ALA A 636 -1.57 0.28 3.51
C ALA A 636 -1.39 1.75 3.88
N TYR A 637 -1.53 2.63 2.89
CA TYR A 637 -1.45 4.07 3.08
C TYR A 637 -2.70 4.75 2.54
N ALA A 638 -3.31 5.57 3.39
CA ALA A 638 -4.38 6.46 2.99
C ALA A 638 -4.17 7.81 3.67
N GLY A 639 -4.04 8.87 2.86
CA GLY A 639 -3.77 10.21 3.36
C GLY A 639 -2.29 10.44 3.64
N ASN A 640 -1.91 10.52 4.92
CA ASN A 640 -0.62 11.07 5.32
C ASN A 640 0.39 9.98 5.72
N VAL A 641 1.68 10.34 5.66
CA VAL A 641 2.78 9.55 6.21
C VAL A 641 3.20 10.11 7.56
N SER A 642 3.38 9.24 8.57
CA SER A 642 3.91 9.61 9.88
C SER A 642 5.44 9.80 9.80
N PRO A 643 5.96 11.02 10.06
CA PRO A 643 7.41 11.24 10.13
C PRO A 643 8.07 10.41 11.24
N GLN A 644 7.35 10.14 12.32
CA GLN A 644 7.87 9.36 13.43
C GLN A 644 7.96 7.87 13.11
N LEU A 645 6.97 7.28 12.43
CA LEU A 645 7.07 5.90 11.97
C LEU A 645 8.21 5.73 10.97
N LEU A 646 8.44 6.73 10.10
CA LEU A 646 9.60 6.77 9.22
C LEU A 646 10.92 6.82 10.02
N GLN A 647 11.01 7.67 11.05
CA GLN A 647 12.19 7.74 11.93
C GLN A 647 12.41 6.45 12.75
N GLN A 648 11.33 5.80 13.19
CA GLN A 648 11.40 4.50 13.86
C GLN A 648 11.88 3.40 12.91
N ALA A 649 11.41 3.39 11.67
CA ALA A 649 11.88 2.46 10.65
C ALA A 649 13.37 2.69 10.37
N GLN A 650 13.81 3.94 10.26
CA GLN A 650 15.23 4.30 10.15
C GLN A 650 16.04 3.78 11.34
N THR A 651 15.59 4.02 12.58
CA THR A 651 16.29 3.56 13.79
C THR A 651 16.41 2.04 13.82
N LYS A 652 15.35 1.31 13.42
CA LYS A 652 15.38 -0.16 13.31
C LYS A 652 16.41 -0.63 12.29
N LEU A 653 16.47 0.02 11.14
CA LEU A 653 17.45 -0.29 10.09
C LEU A 653 18.89 0.00 10.54
N GLU A 654 19.12 1.10 11.26
CA GLU A 654 20.42 1.44 11.86
C GLU A 654 20.84 0.39 12.91
N ASN A 655 19.91 -0.09 13.72
CA ASN A 655 20.16 -1.18 14.68
C ASN A 655 20.47 -2.51 13.98
N THR A 656 19.71 -2.87 12.93
CA THR A 656 20.00 -4.05 12.11
C THR A 656 21.40 -3.94 11.50
N LYS A 657 21.73 -2.79 10.93
CA LYS A 657 23.07 -2.52 10.38
C LYS A 657 24.15 -2.71 11.45
N SER A 658 24.01 -2.08 12.61
CA SER A 658 24.99 -2.20 13.70
C SER A 658 25.17 -3.66 14.14
N THR A 659 24.08 -4.41 14.23
CA THR A 659 24.11 -5.85 14.54
C THR A 659 24.91 -6.63 13.49
N LEU A 660 24.69 -6.35 12.21
CA LEU A 660 25.43 -7.00 11.12
C LEU A 660 26.92 -6.64 11.10
N GLU A 661 27.27 -5.41 11.48
CA GLU A 661 28.65 -4.92 11.54
C GLU A 661 29.45 -5.51 12.71
N THR A 662 28.80 -6.01 13.76
CA THR A 662 29.48 -6.62 14.92
C THR A 662 30.28 -7.87 14.59
N ALA A 663 29.93 -8.56 13.49
CA ALA A 663 30.43 -9.89 13.14
C ALA A 663 30.19 -10.96 14.25
N ASP A 664 29.32 -10.70 15.22
CA ASP A 664 28.90 -11.66 16.24
C ASP A 664 27.84 -12.61 15.65
N GLN A 665 28.22 -13.87 15.48
CA GLN A 665 27.37 -14.88 14.86
C GLN A 665 26.10 -15.20 15.66
N ALA A 666 26.11 -15.02 16.99
CA ALA A 666 24.93 -15.24 17.81
C ALA A 666 23.93 -14.09 17.64
N GLN A 667 24.41 -12.84 17.59
CA GLN A 667 23.56 -11.67 17.38
C GLN A 667 22.99 -11.63 15.96
N ILE A 668 23.83 -11.90 14.97
CA ILE A 668 23.41 -12.03 13.57
C ILE A 668 22.41 -13.18 13.43
N GLY A 669 22.71 -14.31 14.07
CA GLY A 669 21.86 -15.50 14.20
C GLY A 669 20.45 -15.20 14.71
N ALA A 670 20.28 -14.18 15.55
CA ALA A 670 19.03 -13.80 16.19
C ALA A 670 18.14 -12.85 15.37
N LEU A 671 18.65 -12.23 14.31
CA LEU A 671 17.86 -11.33 13.45
C LEU A 671 16.65 -12.07 12.86
N THR A 672 15.77 -11.39 12.15
CA THR A 672 14.59 -12.01 11.51
C THR A 672 14.49 -11.56 10.07
N ARG A 673 13.73 -12.28 9.23
CA ARG A 673 13.42 -11.78 7.87
C ARG A 673 12.72 -10.41 7.91
N GLN A 674 11.99 -10.14 9.01
CA GLN A 674 11.33 -8.86 9.24
C GLN A 674 12.31 -7.72 9.45
N GLU A 675 13.42 -7.95 10.16
CA GLU A 675 14.45 -6.93 10.40
C GLU A 675 15.38 -6.75 9.19
N LEU A 676 15.64 -7.83 8.44
CA LEU A 676 16.53 -7.81 7.28
C LEU A 676 15.86 -7.24 6.02
N LEU A 677 14.60 -7.63 5.74
CA LEU A 677 13.89 -7.26 4.52
C LEU A 677 12.65 -6.41 4.81
N GLY A 678 11.85 -6.82 5.81
CA GLY A 678 10.59 -6.17 6.13
C GLY A 678 10.73 -4.70 6.47
N ASP A 679 11.65 -4.34 7.38
CA ASP A 679 11.88 -2.94 7.76
C ASP A 679 12.39 -2.10 6.59
N MET A 680 13.23 -2.68 5.72
CA MET A 680 13.79 -1.98 4.56
C MET A 680 12.70 -1.67 3.53
N PHE A 681 11.91 -2.67 3.15
CA PHE A 681 10.81 -2.51 2.21
C PHE A 681 9.72 -1.59 2.77
N HIS A 682 9.47 -1.64 4.07
CA HIS A 682 8.51 -0.76 4.74
C HIS A 682 8.96 0.69 4.74
N ALA A 683 10.24 0.95 5.07
CA ALA A 683 10.82 2.28 4.97
C ALA A 683 10.77 2.82 3.53
N GLY A 684 11.08 1.99 2.52
CA GLY A 684 10.94 2.35 1.12
C GLY A 684 9.50 2.72 0.74
N GLY A 685 8.51 1.95 1.22
CA GLY A 685 7.09 2.26 1.06
C GLY A 685 6.69 3.60 1.68
N LEU A 686 7.03 3.83 2.95
CA LEU A 686 6.77 5.09 3.64
C LEU A 686 7.43 6.26 2.91
N GLY A 687 8.68 6.11 2.47
CA GLY A 687 9.43 7.13 1.73
C GLY A 687 8.78 7.49 0.39
N TYR A 688 8.36 6.49 -0.39
CA TYR A 688 7.64 6.71 -1.65
C TYR A 688 6.35 7.53 -1.44
N TYR A 689 5.51 7.14 -0.48
CA TYR A 689 4.25 7.87 -0.23
C TYR A 689 4.47 9.25 0.40
N ALA A 690 5.53 9.43 1.18
CA ALA A 690 5.91 10.74 1.69
C ALA A 690 6.29 11.70 0.55
N GLN A 691 7.08 11.23 -0.41
CA GLN A 691 7.42 11.99 -1.61
C GLN A 691 6.20 12.25 -2.50
N LEU A 692 5.37 11.23 -2.74
CA LEU A 692 4.12 11.39 -3.51
C LEU A 692 3.22 12.47 -2.90
N THR A 693 3.06 12.46 -1.57
CA THR A 693 2.26 13.46 -0.85
C THR A 693 2.89 14.85 -0.93
N ALA A 694 4.22 14.94 -0.86
CA ALA A 694 4.93 16.21 -0.96
C ALA A 694 4.87 16.82 -2.37
N LEU A 695 4.89 15.99 -3.43
CA LEU A 695 4.81 16.44 -4.83
C LEU A 695 3.38 16.71 -5.31
N SER A 696 2.37 16.20 -4.61
CA SER A 696 0.94 16.43 -4.95
C SER A 696 0.40 17.77 -4.43
N HIS A 697 1.24 18.58 -3.78
CA HIS A 697 0.95 19.89 -3.21
C HIS A 697 1.97 20.90 -3.71
#